data_AF-A0A3S3EQF6-F1
#
_entry.id   AF-A0A3S3EQF6-F1
#
_cell.length_a   1.000
_cell.length_b   1.000
_cell.length_c   1.000
_cell.angle_alpha   90.00
_cell.angle_beta   90.00
_cell.angle_gamma   90.00
#
_symmetry.space_group_name_H-M   'P 1'
#
loop_
_entity.id
_entity.type
_entity.pdbx_description
1 polymer ?
#
loop_
_entity_poly.entity_id
_entity_poly.type
_entity_poly.pdbx_seq_one_letter_code
_entity_poly.pdbx_strand_id
1 'polypeptide(L)'
;MSCIAFKNFRMYVRTLSYIHKSAVICRGGKMNILSRPAFFDAFQKRFILASKEEAPVPGVFGRWLASSLLRRSPGRARRPSKTSDLPNLALEALEARYLLSADVVPFAVDMNDLAGADYSLRYDNLIQTIQIYDNKTDTLIDQRNAQQVDYIVVRGTAADDKLTIDFGENFLAALDVRFDGGAGNDTLAMTGGSFDAVRLATDTGQSGSITAQAGALTHSIGLASVGAVEDDTAASERIYADSSGQARVIRIGSSDGSDDNLAVLDAGTSNNLIAYRFAVPALSLTVDAGAGDDSFVLHEIDPALAGKVLLSGGAGSDAVVGPPQDTDWHLTGDGSGHVAGVSFVTVENLIGSAGNEDTFFVGAAGKLSGVMAGGDAGFDSMVLDGGTFASVKYVATGQTSGTIIRDGVVLHYDGLEPIIDNSVVADRVITTSNADDEATLSDNGATLTLSSDSLIPTFESITFNKPSTSLTINLGDDLGIPILSKDTLTINAVNLGSAALFVNAQDGKDEVTISGTLTAGAVNVNAEKISVSSTVNAGSVTLTAAAADDGEITGGAYFATPEAIIDLTGATIIVTGAAQFTATATANVEAETAEVGPLAGVIATILPEARVKFSSTDVTAASLSASSTVTVTLTAKDESDAGSDNDEKKDAAVSVTVLVSDAITEVLAGSVLSVSGAVSLTATSNLTMTTEADGGSGGKGASVAVSEVNATTRANVSGGSTIGANAGNTPDSIALGATLTSNITTIARSTAGGSDQSAGGDNESEERLKDPNKDSNTSDKATTSGGDITFAGAVTVSDYRPTTEAFVQASTLTSGGAITLTAQSTDKVTATADGTNTNSSANGATGIGVAVVLSIADVTTRSYLGGTSSLSASAVSLSATIAAGDSFVAQATSGAGDGSKTQVAGSLAINIVITEASADVAANASIDLNGADLSLTANSTTNVQTDAVPDDASGAAGELGIGGSVALTIVDNSTSASIRNNAAIVAGDAITMTATGAHTAATTAEAGAEGGDVGIGGAVAIDVIDNNTESSIGSGGELDITGNLTASASNHGVSTTLADGDAIGSTAIGAAIALAFVDNRAFSTSNRNLRSNGSISLSAANDGSSKAESIASAAGAEENEDGNTKPDDQRDKEVD
;
A
#
# COMPACT_ATOMS: atom_id res chain seq x y z
N MET A 1 24.61 24.74 12.30
CA MET A 1 24.45 25.21 10.90
C MET A 1 24.18 26.72 10.89
N SER A 2 24.07 27.40 9.74
CA SER A 2 23.77 28.85 9.70
C SER A 2 22.29 29.16 9.95
N CYS A 3 22.04 29.96 10.98
CA CYS A 3 20.80 30.65 11.35
C CYS A 3 19.79 30.88 10.21
N ILE A 4 18.70 30.09 10.18
CA ILE A 4 17.42 30.53 9.60
C ILE A 4 16.80 31.46 10.66
N ALA A 5 16.68 32.74 10.32
CA ALA A 5 16.33 33.75 11.31
C ALA A 5 14.82 33.84 11.53
N PHE A 6 14.35 33.45 12.72
CA PHE A 6 13.09 33.92 13.28
C PHE A 6 13.08 35.46 13.24
N LYS A 7 12.32 36.05 12.33
CA LYS A 7 12.25 37.51 12.15
C LYS A 7 10.83 37.99 11.89
N ASN A 8 10.35 38.83 12.82
CA ASN A 8 9.06 39.51 12.82
C ASN A 8 7.84 38.63 13.15
N PHE A 9 7.91 37.87 14.24
CA PHE A 9 6.69 37.66 15.04
C PHE A 9 6.22 39.05 15.51
N ARG A 10 5.18 39.60 14.86
CA ARG A 10 4.57 40.88 15.22
C ARG A 10 3.19 40.63 15.80
N MET A 11 3.15 40.50 17.12
CA MET A 11 1.92 40.52 17.90
C MET A 11 1.12 41.79 17.56
N TYR A 12 0.01 41.63 16.84
CA TYR A 12 -0.90 42.72 16.45
C TYR A 12 -2.21 42.60 17.23
N VAL A 13 -2.14 42.83 18.56
CA VAL A 13 -3.34 43.09 19.36
C VAL A 13 -4.03 44.33 18.78
N ARG A 14 -5.17 44.14 18.14
CA ARG A 14 -5.79 45.16 17.28
C ARG A 14 -7.02 45.78 17.95
N THR A 15 -6.78 46.56 19.01
CA THR A 15 -7.81 47.32 19.72
C THR A 15 -8.64 48.15 18.73
N LEU A 16 -9.96 47.97 18.71
CA LEU A 16 -10.84 48.73 17.82
C LEU A 16 -10.92 50.20 18.25
N SER A 17 -10.81 51.12 17.29
CA SER A 17 -11.26 52.50 17.43
C SER A 17 -11.55 53.14 16.07
N TYR A 18 -12.64 53.90 16.01
CA TYR A 18 -13.17 54.53 14.79
C TYR A 18 -12.32 55.71 14.30
N ILE A 19 -12.24 55.90 12.96
CA ILE A 19 -12.66 57.13 12.22
C ILE A 19 -12.33 57.03 10.72
N HIS A 20 -13.14 57.65 9.86
CA HIS A 20 -12.97 57.69 8.40
C HIS A 20 -11.72 58.47 7.92
N LYS A 21 -11.07 57.96 6.86
CA LYS A 21 -11.05 58.63 5.53
C LYS A 21 -10.48 57.75 4.40
N SER A 22 -10.91 58.04 3.17
CA SER A 22 -10.66 57.23 1.98
C SER A 22 -9.31 57.51 1.31
N ALA A 23 -8.65 56.46 0.82
CA ALA A 23 -7.66 56.53 -0.26
C ALA A 23 -7.69 55.24 -1.09
N VAL A 24 -7.79 55.36 -2.42
CA VAL A 24 -7.82 54.22 -3.35
C VAL A 24 -6.41 53.98 -3.90
N ILE A 25 -5.90 52.75 -3.79
CA ILE A 25 -4.74 52.27 -4.57
C ILE A 25 -5.09 50.88 -5.11
N CYS A 26 -4.75 50.64 -6.38
CA CYS A 26 -5.15 49.43 -7.11
C CYS A 26 -4.35 48.20 -6.67
N ARG A 27 -5.00 47.04 -6.50
CA ARG A 27 -4.32 45.74 -6.49
C ARG A 27 -3.98 45.33 -7.92
N GLY A 28 -2.69 45.38 -8.27
CA GLY A 28 -2.11 44.75 -9.46
C GLY A 28 -1.26 43.56 -9.03
N GLY A 29 -1.39 42.43 -9.73
CA GLY A 29 -1.00 41.12 -9.19
C GLY A 29 0.50 40.89 -8.96
N LYS A 30 0.81 40.16 -7.87
CA LYS A 30 1.92 39.20 -7.76
C LYS A 30 1.80 38.35 -6.48
N MET A 31 0.92 37.34 -6.53
CA MET A 31 1.06 36.09 -5.75
C MET A 31 0.63 34.96 -6.67
N ASN A 32 1.65 34.30 -7.24
CA ASN A 32 1.60 33.07 -8.02
C ASN A 32 3.07 32.74 -8.32
N ILE A 33 3.69 31.91 -7.47
CA ILE A 33 4.96 31.16 -7.62
C ILE A 33 5.16 30.43 -6.26
N LEU A 34 4.42 29.34 -6.07
CA LEU A 34 4.70 28.23 -5.15
C LEU A 34 4.09 26.97 -5.78
N SER A 35 4.47 26.70 -7.03
CA SER A 35 3.85 25.67 -7.86
C SER A 35 4.76 25.31 -9.06
N ARG A 36 5.98 24.83 -8.79
CA ARG A 36 6.80 24.11 -9.79
C ARG A 36 8.01 23.38 -9.17
N PRO A 37 8.19 22.07 -9.43
CA PRO A 37 9.36 21.33 -8.96
C PRO A 37 10.59 21.68 -9.82
N ALA A 38 11.61 22.28 -9.19
CA ALA A 38 12.87 22.63 -9.85
C ALA A 38 14.06 22.69 -8.86
N PHE A 39 14.10 21.75 -7.90
CA PHE A 39 15.19 21.67 -6.91
C PHE A 39 15.72 20.24 -6.65
N PHE A 40 15.19 19.22 -7.34
CA PHE A 40 15.47 17.80 -7.04
C PHE A 40 16.64 17.18 -7.84
N ASP A 41 16.87 17.57 -9.11
CA ASP A 41 17.94 17.03 -9.98
C ASP A 41 19.37 17.51 -9.63
N ALA A 42 19.56 18.09 -8.43
CA ALA A 42 20.85 18.63 -7.98
C ALA A 42 21.52 17.79 -6.87
N PHE A 43 20.81 16.85 -6.23
CA PHE A 43 21.33 16.15 -5.04
C PHE A 43 21.77 14.69 -5.28
N GLN A 44 21.23 13.99 -6.29
CA GLN A 44 21.55 12.58 -6.56
C GLN A 44 22.84 12.32 -7.37
N LYS A 45 23.56 13.35 -7.84
CA LYS A 45 24.77 13.19 -8.69
C LYS A 45 26.08 13.52 -7.98
N ARG A 46 26.32 12.95 -6.79
CA ARG A 46 27.66 12.76 -6.17
C ARG A 46 27.67 11.96 -4.86
N PHE A 47 27.64 10.63 -4.95
CA PHE A 47 28.50 9.75 -4.14
C PHE A 47 28.67 8.40 -4.86
N ILE A 48 29.62 7.57 -4.41
CA ILE A 48 30.05 6.28 -4.99
C ILE A 48 30.87 6.40 -6.29
N LEU A 49 32.22 6.35 -6.18
CA LEU A 49 33.08 5.46 -6.98
C LEU A 49 34.53 5.37 -6.44
N ALA A 50 35.17 4.21 -6.69
CA ALA A 50 36.58 3.86 -6.44
C ALA A 50 37.04 3.72 -4.96
N SER A 51 37.93 2.79 -4.60
CA SER A 51 38.76 1.82 -5.38
C SER A 51 38.38 0.35 -5.06
N LYS A 52 38.60 -0.70 -5.89
CA LYS A 52 39.83 -1.23 -6.56
C LYS A 52 40.98 -1.53 -5.56
N GLU A 53 41.72 -2.65 -5.59
CA GLU A 53 41.77 -3.88 -6.43
C GLU A 53 42.36 -5.05 -5.55
N GLU A 54 42.69 -6.30 -5.94
CA GLU A 54 43.04 -6.95 -7.22
C GLU A 54 42.74 -8.49 -7.19
N ALA A 55 43.13 -9.25 -8.23
CA ALA A 55 43.06 -10.73 -8.36
C ALA A 55 44.46 -11.38 -8.06
N PRO A 56 44.81 -12.68 -8.34
CA PRO A 56 44.11 -13.78 -9.03
C PRO A 56 44.29 -15.23 -8.45
N VAL A 57 43.81 -16.24 -9.21
CA VAL A 57 44.05 -17.72 -9.14
C VAL A 57 45.54 -18.13 -9.03
N PRO A 58 45.95 -19.37 -8.57
CA PRO A 58 45.36 -20.70 -8.90
C PRO A 58 45.45 -21.84 -7.84
N GLY A 59 45.04 -23.10 -8.17
CA GLY A 59 45.48 -24.31 -7.45
C GLY A 59 44.73 -25.62 -7.74
N VAL A 60 45.43 -26.76 -7.86
CA VAL A 60 44.90 -28.13 -8.09
C VAL A 60 45.49 -29.11 -7.04
N PHE A 61 44.94 -30.33 -6.92
CA PHE A 61 45.29 -31.48 -6.04
C PHE A 61 44.67 -31.47 -4.61
N GLY A 62 44.26 -32.61 -4.01
CA GLY A 62 44.09 -33.95 -4.60
C GLY A 62 43.95 -35.13 -3.59
N ARG A 63 43.14 -36.13 -3.98
CA ARG A 63 43.19 -37.60 -3.68
C ARG A 63 43.37 -38.16 -2.23
N TRP A 64 42.41 -39.03 -1.85
CA TRP A 64 42.57 -40.36 -1.18
C TRP A 64 43.13 -40.41 0.27
N LEU A 65 42.42 -40.96 1.29
CA LEU A 65 42.40 -42.42 1.64
C LEU A 65 41.57 -42.77 2.90
N ALA A 66 41.37 -44.08 3.13
CA ALA A 66 41.03 -44.79 4.39
C ALA A 66 39.64 -44.51 5.04
N SER A 67 38.70 -45.46 5.23
CA SER A 67 38.73 -46.79 5.89
C SER A 67 38.82 -46.72 7.43
N SER A 68 38.17 -47.58 8.25
CA SER A 68 37.78 -48.97 8.00
C SER A 68 36.83 -49.61 9.06
N LEU A 69 36.22 -50.76 8.71
CA LEU A 69 35.94 -51.96 9.55
C LEU A 69 34.97 -51.95 10.78
N LEU A 70 33.99 -52.86 10.68
CA LEU A 70 33.48 -53.80 11.71
C LEU A 70 32.76 -53.30 13.00
N ARG A 71 31.51 -53.78 13.22
CA ARG A 71 31.26 -54.96 14.09
C ARG A 71 29.81 -55.49 14.16
N ARG A 72 29.70 -56.82 14.01
CA ARG A 72 28.87 -57.80 14.77
C ARG A 72 27.32 -57.73 14.79
N SER A 73 26.74 -58.79 14.24
CA SER A 73 25.52 -59.48 14.74
C SER A 73 25.77 -60.14 16.12
N PRO A 74 24.73 -60.48 16.92
CA PRO A 74 23.76 -61.58 16.67
C PRO A 74 22.29 -61.22 16.99
N GLY A 75 21.24 -62.03 16.76
CA GLY A 75 21.09 -63.32 16.07
C GLY A 75 20.15 -64.33 16.79
N ARG A 76 19.30 -65.09 16.03
CA ARG A 76 18.48 -66.28 16.45
C ARG A 76 17.34 -65.98 17.49
N ALA A 77 16.29 -66.79 17.74
CA ALA A 77 15.88 -68.19 17.45
C ALA A 77 14.34 -68.37 17.73
N ARG A 78 13.57 -69.46 17.45
CA ARG A 78 13.69 -70.67 16.58
C ARG A 78 12.40 -71.56 16.64
N ARG A 79 11.86 -71.99 15.47
CA ARG A 79 11.41 -73.41 15.18
C ARG A 79 10.19 -73.99 15.96
N PRO A 80 9.70 -75.26 15.77
CA PRO A 80 10.26 -76.52 15.16
C PRO A 80 9.51 -77.08 13.92
N SER A 81 9.96 -78.06 13.10
CA SER A 81 11.12 -78.98 12.97
C SER A 81 11.07 -80.42 13.56
N LYS A 82 11.42 -81.44 12.75
CA LYS A 82 12.14 -82.72 13.09
C LYS A 82 12.29 -83.63 11.83
N THR A 83 13.22 -84.59 11.66
CA THR A 83 14.66 -84.78 12.03
C THR A 83 15.24 -86.04 11.33
N SER A 84 16.43 -85.93 10.72
CA SER A 84 17.60 -86.87 10.75
C SER A 84 17.44 -88.36 10.27
N ASP A 85 18.46 -89.23 10.07
CA ASP A 85 19.94 -89.21 10.29
C ASP A 85 20.72 -90.23 9.40
N LEU A 86 21.98 -89.91 9.02
CA LEU A 86 23.15 -90.83 8.78
C LEU A 86 23.11 -91.83 7.54
N PRO A 87 24.15 -92.69 7.24
CA PRO A 87 25.14 -92.33 6.20
C PRO A 87 25.65 -93.45 5.21
N ASN A 88 26.45 -93.03 4.21
CA ASN A 88 27.39 -93.81 3.34
C ASN A 88 26.89 -95.00 2.48
N LEU A 89 26.80 -94.79 1.15
CA LEU A 89 27.30 -95.73 0.11
C LEU A 89 27.59 -94.97 -1.21
N ALA A 90 28.15 -95.64 -2.22
CA ALA A 90 28.68 -95.04 -3.47
C ALA A 90 27.88 -95.42 -4.75
N LEU A 91 28.37 -94.95 -5.91
CA LEU A 91 27.94 -95.16 -7.31
C LEU A 91 27.57 -96.65 -7.61
N GLU A 92 26.69 -96.99 -8.57
CA GLU A 92 26.76 -96.61 -10.00
C GLU A 92 25.45 -96.88 -10.81
N ALA A 93 25.26 -96.11 -11.91
CA ALA A 93 24.56 -96.39 -13.19
C ALA A 93 23.07 -96.85 -13.33
N LEU A 94 22.54 -96.52 -14.53
CA LEU A 94 21.34 -97.04 -15.27
C LEU A 94 19.93 -96.63 -14.75
N GLU A 95 18.99 -96.16 -15.59
CA GLU A 95 19.05 -95.74 -17.01
C GLU A 95 17.91 -94.74 -17.32
N ALA A 96 17.98 -94.04 -18.46
CA ALA A 96 17.03 -93.00 -18.87
C ALA A 96 15.82 -93.52 -19.68
N ARG A 97 14.79 -92.67 -19.81
CA ARG A 97 13.87 -92.70 -20.96
C ARG A 97 13.72 -91.29 -21.52
N TYR A 98 14.38 -91.04 -22.65
CA TYR A 98 14.14 -89.87 -23.48
C TYR A 98 12.71 -89.89 -24.03
N LEU A 99 12.14 -88.69 -24.17
CA LEU A 99 11.31 -88.35 -25.33
C LEU A 99 12.23 -87.56 -26.27
N LEU A 100 12.50 -88.09 -27.47
CA LEU A 100 13.15 -87.32 -28.52
C LEU A 100 12.12 -86.35 -29.13
N SER A 101 12.05 -85.14 -28.58
CA SER A 101 12.00 -83.95 -29.44
C SER A 101 13.42 -83.65 -29.91
N ALA A 102 13.60 -82.95 -31.03
CA ALA A 102 14.93 -82.53 -31.46
C ALA A 102 15.51 -81.52 -30.46
N ASP A 103 16.78 -81.71 -30.06
CA ASP A 103 17.58 -80.58 -29.55
C ASP A 103 17.78 -79.63 -30.72
N VAL A 104 17.12 -78.47 -30.68
CA VAL A 104 17.21 -77.46 -31.73
C VAL A 104 18.43 -76.59 -31.46
N VAL A 105 19.25 -76.36 -32.48
CA VAL A 105 20.56 -75.70 -32.36
C VAL A 105 20.48 -74.34 -33.03
N PRO A 106 20.88 -73.24 -32.35
CA PRO A 106 20.89 -71.92 -32.98
C PRO A 106 21.90 -71.85 -34.12
N PHE A 107 21.56 -71.07 -35.14
CA PHE A 107 22.51 -70.73 -36.19
C PHE A 107 23.42 -69.60 -35.68
N ALA A 108 24.51 -69.98 -35.01
CA ALA A 108 25.48 -69.05 -34.43
C ALA A 108 26.66 -68.77 -35.37
N VAL A 109 27.00 -67.49 -35.54
CA VAL A 109 28.16 -66.99 -36.30
C VAL A 109 28.85 -65.87 -35.50
N ASP A 110 30.15 -66.00 -35.30
CA ASP A 110 31.00 -64.94 -34.75
C ASP A 110 31.73 -64.22 -35.91
N MET A 111 31.69 -62.88 -35.93
CA MET A 111 32.45 -62.02 -36.85
C MET A 111 33.96 -62.06 -36.52
N ASN A 112 34.81 -61.72 -37.48
CA ASN A 112 36.27 -61.94 -37.33
C ASN A 112 37.20 -60.90 -37.98
N ASP A 113 36.68 -59.81 -38.56
CA ASP A 113 37.52 -58.71 -39.05
C ASP A 113 37.89 -57.77 -37.90
N LEU A 114 39.18 -57.68 -37.57
CA LEU A 114 39.71 -56.77 -36.54
C LEU A 114 39.68 -55.29 -36.96
N ALA A 115 39.18 -54.99 -38.15
CA ALA A 115 38.85 -53.65 -38.64
C ALA A 115 37.32 -53.45 -38.84
N GLY A 116 36.50 -54.17 -38.06
CA GLY A 116 35.03 -54.10 -38.04
C GLY A 116 34.40 -54.79 -39.24
N ALA A 117 33.78 -55.96 -39.07
CA ALA A 117 33.20 -56.73 -40.16
C ALA A 117 31.95 -56.06 -40.77
N ASP A 118 31.60 -56.42 -42.00
CA ASP A 118 30.33 -56.05 -42.62
C ASP A 118 29.72 -57.30 -43.25
N TYR A 119 28.77 -57.92 -42.56
CA TYR A 119 28.12 -59.16 -43.01
C TYR A 119 26.67 -58.89 -43.43
N SER A 120 26.13 -59.66 -44.38
CA SER A 120 24.69 -59.70 -44.66
C SER A 120 24.08 -61.08 -44.50
N LEU A 121 22.92 -61.12 -43.84
CA LEU A 121 22.05 -62.28 -43.73
C LEU A 121 20.95 -62.19 -44.79
N ARG A 122 20.89 -63.17 -45.69
CA ARG A 122 19.99 -63.20 -46.84
C ARG A 122 19.19 -64.52 -46.87
N TYR A 123 17.96 -64.50 -47.37
CA TYR A 123 17.14 -65.72 -47.51
C TYR A 123 16.89 -66.08 -48.98
N ASP A 124 17.43 -67.22 -49.41
CA ASP A 124 17.11 -67.80 -50.71
C ASP A 124 15.87 -68.70 -50.58
N ASN A 125 14.73 -68.16 -51.02
CA ASN A 125 13.43 -68.84 -51.05
C ASN A 125 13.42 -70.05 -52.03
N LEU A 126 14.24 -70.03 -53.10
CA LEU A 126 14.29 -71.09 -54.11
C LEU A 126 14.82 -72.42 -53.54
N ILE A 127 15.76 -72.34 -52.59
CA ILE A 127 16.37 -73.49 -51.90
C ILE A 127 16.06 -73.55 -50.40
N GLN A 128 15.29 -72.58 -49.89
CA GLN A 128 14.88 -72.42 -48.49
C GLN A 128 16.06 -72.39 -47.51
N THR A 129 17.12 -71.63 -47.85
CA THR A 129 18.30 -71.47 -46.99
C THR A 129 18.50 -70.03 -46.53
N ILE A 130 18.85 -69.89 -45.25
CA ILE A 130 19.41 -68.66 -44.71
C ILE A 130 20.92 -68.68 -44.96
N GLN A 131 21.44 -67.63 -45.56
CA GLN A 131 22.82 -67.47 -45.99
C GLN A 131 23.45 -66.27 -45.29
N ILE A 132 24.71 -66.38 -44.88
CA ILE A 132 25.47 -65.27 -44.31
C ILE A 132 26.66 -64.99 -45.22
N TYR A 133 26.74 -63.76 -45.72
CA TYR A 133 27.79 -63.25 -46.59
C TYR A 133 28.67 -62.25 -45.85
N ASP A 134 29.95 -62.16 -46.21
CA ASP A 134 30.81 -61.00 -45.96
C ASP A 134 30.70 -60.03 -47.15
N ASN A 135 30.22 -58.81 -46.89
CA ASN A 135 29.98 -57.76 -47.87
C ASN A 135 31.28 -57.08 -48.32
N LYS A 136 32.35 -57.11 -47.52
CA LYS A 136 33.67 -56.55 -47.91
C LYS A 136 34.35 -57.40 -48.98
N THR A 137 34.11 -58.72 -48.98
CA THR A 137 34.71 -59.67 -49.93
C THR A 137 33.73 -60.27 -50.94
N ASP A 138 32.42 -60.06 -50.77
CA ASP A 138 31.32 -60.70 -51.50
C ASP A 138 31.41 -62.24 -51.46
N THR A 139 31.69 -62.80 -50.27
CA THR A 139 31.83 -64.26 -50.08
C THR A 139 30.82 -64.84 -49.09
N LEU A 140 30.31 -66.03 -49.39
CA LEU A 140 29.42 -66.79 -48.50
C LEU A 140 30.23 -67.43 -47.36
N ILE A 141 29.88 -67.10 -46.11
CA ILE A 141 30.54 -67.56 -44.89
C ILE A 141 29.93 -68.87 -44.38
N ASP A 142 28.61 -68.95 -44.22
CA ASP A 142 27.88 -70.18 -43.90
C ASP A 142 26.42 -70.12 -44.40
N GLN A 143 25.75 -71.28 -44.48
CA GLN A 143 24.32 -71.36 -44.81
C GLN A 143 23.63 -72.54 -44.14
N ARG A 144 22.36 -72.36 -43.76
CA ARG A 144 21.50 -73.38 -43.12
C ARG A 144 20.14 -73.43 -43.79
N ASN A 145 19.51 -74.61 -43.83
CA ASN A 145 18.12 -74.71 -44.27
C ASN A 145 17.21 -74.09 -43.19
N ALA A 146 16.28 -73.22 -43.61
CA ALA A 146 15.46 -72.44 -42.69
C ALA A 146 14.55 -73.30 -41.79
N GLN A 147 14.16 -74.51 -42.21
CA GLN A 147 13.37 -75.43 -41.38
C GLN A 147 14.19 -76.13 -40.28
N GLN A 148 15.49 -75.84 -40.18
CA GLN A 148 16.41 -76.39 -39.19
C GLN A 148 16.96 -75.32 -38.22
N VAL A 149 16.49 -74.07 -38.35
CA VAL A 149 16.91 -72.93 -37.55
C VAL A 149 15.73 -72.49 -36.69
N ASP A 150 15.96 -72.36 -35.38
CA ASP A 150 14.98 -71.87 -34.40
C ASP A 150 15.16 -70.35 -34.23
N TYR A 151 16.39 -69.96 -33.88
CA TYR A 151 16.89 -68.59 -33.85
C TYR A 151 18.36 -68.54 -34.30
N ILE A 152 18.81 -67.33 -34.60
CA ILE A 152 20.13 -66.99 -35.14
C ILE A 152 20.88 -66.15 -34.12
N VAL A 153 22.20 -66.34 -34.00
CA VAL A 153 23.04 -65.50 -33.15
C VAL A 153 24.21 -64.99 -33.97
N VAL A 154 24.33 -63.67 -34.10
CA VAL A 154 25.49 -63.02 -34.71
C VAL A 154 26.23 -62.24 -33.62
N ARG A 155 27.54 -62.41 -33.51
CA ARG A 155 28.38 -61.62 -32.60
C ARG A 155 29.41 -60.81 -33.38
N GLY A 156 29.54 -59.53 -33.03
CA GLY A 156 30.62 -58.65 -33.45
C GLY A 156 31.91 -58.88 -32.65
N THR A 157 32.77 -57.87 -32.66
CA THR A 157 34.19 -57.96 -32.35
C THR A 157 34.59 -56.95 -31.25
N ALA A 158 35.49 -56.02 -31.56
CA ALA A 158 35.94 -54.92 -30.71
C ALA A 158 36.30 -53.66 -31.56
N ALA A 159 35.66 -53.55 -32.73
CA ALA A 159 35.78 -52.47 -33.70
C ALA A 159 34.47 -52.42 -34.51
N ASP A 160 34.02 -51.22 -34.88
CA ASP A 160 32.69 -50.92 -35.46
C ASP A 160 32.21 -51.95 -36.51
N ASP A 161 31.38 -52.90 -36.09
CA ASP A 161 30.85 -54.01 -36.90
C ASP A 161 29.47 -53.66 -37.52
N LYS A 162 29.17 -54.23 -38.70
CA LYS A 162 27.89 -54.10 -39.38
C LYS A 162 27.25 -55.46 -39.70
N LEU A 163 25.98 -55.62 -39.37
CA LEU A 163 25.12 -56.71 -39.83
C LEU A 163 24.00 -56.15 -40.68
N THR A 164 23.78 -56.67 -41.89
CA THR A 164 22.65 -56.28 -42.76
C THR A 164 21.68 -57.44 -42.92
N ILE A 165 20.40 -57.28 -42.58
CA ILE A 165 19.36 -58.30 -42.82
C ILE A 165 18.61 -57.93 -44.10
N ASP A 166 18.75 -58.75 -45.14
CA ASP A 166 18.04 -58.64 -46.42
C ASP A 166 16.84 -59.58 -46.42
N PHE A 167 15.64 -58.99 -46.43
CA PHE A 167 14.36 -59.70 -46.42
C PHE A 167 13.88 -60.12 -47.82
N GLY A 168 14.50 -59.61 -48.90
CA GLY A 168 14.10 -59.88 -50.29
C GLY A 168 12.65 -59.51 -50.61
N GLU A 169 12.04 -60.17 -51.61
CA GLU A 169 10.62 -59.94 -51.96
C GLU A 169 9.63 -60.85 -51.20
N ASN A 170 10.04 -62.03 -50.71
CA ASN A 170 9.13 -63.03 -50.12
C ASN A 170 9.85 -63.95 -49.10
N PHE A 171 9.84 -63.59 -47.82
CA PHE A 171 10.18 -64.50 -46.71
C PHE A 171 8.98 -65.43 -46.41
N LEU A 172 9.21 -66.74 -46.27
CA LEU A 172 8.13 -67.73 -46.04
C LEU A 172 7.97 -68.21 -44.59
N ALA A 173 8.75 -67.66 -43.67
CA ALA A 173 8.74 -68.01 -42.25
C ALA A 173 9.10 -66.80 -41.39
N ALA A 174 8.74 -66.83 -40.11
CA ALA A 174 9.30 -65.92 -39.11
C ALA A 174 10.82 -66.09 -39.04
N LEU A 175 11.52 -65.01 -38.68
CA LEU A 175 12.96 -65.00 -38.43
C LEU A 175 13.15 -64.55 -36.98
N ASP A 176 13.97 -65.25 -36.21
CA ASP A 176 14.43 -64.80 -34.89
C ASP A 176 15.95 -64.65 -34.93
N VAL A 177 16.46 -63.45 -34.67
CA VAL A 177 17.88 -63.09 -34.71
C VAL A 177 18.27 -62.45 -33.40
N ARG A 178 19.50 -62.70 -32.95
CA ARG A 178 20.15 -61.95 -31.87
C ARG A 178 21.48 -61.41 -32.39
N PHE A 179 21.60 -60.10 -32.51
CA PHE A 179 22.86 -59.42 -32.79
C PHE A 179 23.45 -58.85 -31.49
N ASP A 180 24.72 -59.16 -31.26
CA ASP A 180 25.51 -58.73 -30.11
C ASP A 180 26.79 -58.07 -30.66
N GLY A 181 26.79 -56.74 -30.83
CA GLY A 181 27.86 -55.99 -31.51
C GLY A 181 29.23 -56.12 -30.85
N GLY A 182 29.25 -56.39 -29.53
CA GLY A 182 30.46 -56.50 -28.75
C GLY A 182 30.91 -55.14 -28.22
N ALA A 183 31.82 -54.47 -28.92
CA ALA A 183 32.35 -53.17 -28.52
C ALA A 183 32.83 -52.35 -29.72
N GLY A 184 32.11 -51.28 -30.03
CA GLY A 184 32.36 -50.35 -31.12
C GLY A 184 31.19 -49.38 -31.21
N ASN A 185 31.01 -48.77 -32.38
CA ASN A 185 29.75 -48.14 -32.79
C ASN A 185 29.01 -49.06 -33.77
N ASP A 186 28.58 -50.22 -33.27
CA ASP A 186 28.11 -51.32 -34.11
C ASP A 186 26.72 -51.04 -34.71
N THR A 187 26.49 -51.48 -35.95
CA THR A 187 25.33 -51.09 -36.78
C THR A 187 24.53 -52.30 -37.26
N LEU A 188 23.21 -52.28 -37.05
CA LEU A 188 22.28 -53.19 -37.73
C LEU A 188 21.61 -52.47 -38.91
N ALA A 189 21.79 -52.97 -40.13
CA ALA A 189 21.01 -52.55 -41.28
C ALA A 189 19.88 -53.57 -41.60
N MET A 190 18.78 -53.08 -42.16
CA MET A 190 17.62 -53.85 -42.61
C MET A 190 17.22 -53.35 -43.99
N THR A 191 17.13 -54.25 -44.97
CA THR A 191 16.86 -53.93 -46.38
C THR A 191 15.89 -54.92 -47.01
N GLY A 192 15.16 -54.46 -48.04
CA GLY A 192 14.11 -55.26 -48.68
C GLY A 192 12.87 -55.47 -47.79
N GLY A 193 11.96 -56.34 -48.25
CA GLY A 193 10.70 -56.62 -47.55
C GLY A 193 9.65 -55.51 -47.65
N SER A 194 8.43 -55.85 -47.25
CA SER A 194 7.32 -54.93 -47.07
C SER A 194 6.51 -55.37 -45.84
N PHE A 195 6.33 -54.45 -44.89
CA PHE A 195 5.83 -54.73 -43.55
C PHE A 195 4.57 -53.90 -43.24
N ASP A 196 3.67 -54.49 -42.45
CA ASP A 196 2.55 -53.77 -41.84
C ASP A 196 3.08 -52.83 -40.75
N ALA A 197 3.94 -53.33 -39.87
CA ALA A 197 4.55 -52.54 -38.80
C ALA A 197 6.01 -52.96 -38.53
N VAL A 198 6.87 -51.99 -38.22
CA VAL A 198 8.22 -52.23 -37.67
C VAL A 198 8.37 -51.48 -36.34
N ARG A 199 8.60 -52.21 -35.25
CA ARG A 199 8.80 -51.67 -33.90
C ARG A 199 10.24 -51.87 -33.43
N LEU A 200 10.99 -50.80 -33.18
CA LEU A 200 12.24 -50.80 -32.43
C LEU A 200 11.91 -50.48 -30.96
N ALA A 201 12.29 -51.36 -30.03
CA ALA A 201 12.12 -51.17 -28.60
C ALA A 201 13.46 -51.24 -27.86
N THR A 202 13.84 -50.21 -27.10
CA THR A 202 15.11 -50.14 -26.36
C THR A 202 14.94 -50.46 -24.87
N ASP A 203 16.01 -50.93 -24.21
CA ASP A 203 16.00 -51.22 -22.76
C ASP A 203 17.17 -50.61 -21.97
N THR A 204 18.42 -50.66 -22.46
CA THR A 204 19.58 -50.03 -21.80
C THR A 204 20.64 -49.55 -22.80
N GLY A 205 20.40 -48.38 -23.40
CA GLY A 205 21.43 -47.55 -24.06
C GLY A 205 21.90 -48.00 -25.45
N GLN A 206 22.26 -49.27 -25.61
CA GLN A 206 22.68 -49.89 -26.87
C GLN A 206 22.10 -51.31 -27.01
N SER A 207 20.99 -51.59 -26.32
CA SER A 207 20.31 -52.88 -26.32
C SER A 207 18.79 -52.70 -26.45
N GLY A 208 18.12 -53.75 -26.92
CA GLY A 208 16.70 -53.71 -27.26
C GLY A 208 16.26 -54.85 -28.16
N SER A 209 15.23 -54.62 -28.95
CA SER A 209 14.76 -55.54 -29.99
C SER A 209 14.01 -54.81 -31.11
N ILE A 210 14.08 -55.34 -32.33
CA ILE A 210 13.21 -54.96 -33.46
C ILE A 210 12.19 -56.07 -33.69
N THR A 211 10.94 -55.69 -33.94
CA THR A 211 9.85 -56.57 -34.36
C THR A 211 9.29 -56.07 -35.69
N ALA A 212 9.43 -56.84 -36.77
CA ALA A 212 8.90 -56.50 -38.10
C ALA A 212 7.79 -57.47 -38.49
N GLN A 213 6.58 -56.97 -38.76
CA GLN A 213 5.38 -57.79 -39.04
C GLN A 213 4.97 -57.70 -40.51
N ALA A 214 4.71 -58.85 -41.13
CA ALA A 214 4.14 -58.96 -42.48
C ALA A 214 2.94 -59.93 -42.45
N GLY A 215 1.73 -59.37 -42.37
CA GLY A 215 0.47 -60.09 -42.21
C GLY A 215 0.44 -60.89 -40.91
N ALA A 216 0.58 -62.21 -41.05
CA ALA A 216 0.61 -63.16 -39.93
C ALA A 216 2.03 -63.67 -39.60
N LEU A 217 3.06 -63.16 -40.28
CA LEU A 217 4.47 -63.40 -39.94
C LEU A 217 5.00 -62.25 -39.09
N THR A 218 5.85 -62.59 -38.12
CA THR A 218 6.53 -61.63 -37.25
C THR A 218 7.99 -62.04 -37.17
N HIS A 219 8.89 -61.14 -37.52
CA HIS A 219 10.34 -61.29 -37.41
C HIS A 219 10.82 -60.56 -36.16
N SER A 220 11.66 -61.22 -35.36
CA SER A 220 12.24 -60.71 -34.13
C SER A 220 13.75 -60.55 -34.29
N ILE A 221 14.31 -59.43 -33.82
CA ILE A 221 15.75 -59.17 -33.85
C ILE A 221 16.16 -58.56 -32.50
N GLY A 222 16.69 -59.36 -31.58
CA GLY A 222 17.27 -58.87 -30.32
C GLY A 222 18.61 -58.16 -30.55
N LEU A 223 18.82 -57.04 -29.86
CA LEU A 223 20.01 -56.17 -29.98
C LEU A 223 20.77 -56.10 -28.65
N ALA A 224 22.10 -56.18 -28.71
CA ALA A 224 23.01 -55.84 -27.61
C ALA A 224 24.28 -55.17 -28.16
N SER A 225 24.82 -54.17 -27.48
CA SER A 225 25.93 -53.33 -27.94
C SER A 225 25.77 -52.81 -29.38
N VAL A 226 24.55 -52.42 -29.79
CA VAL A 226 24.27 -51.81 -31.10
C VAL A 226 24.15 -50.30 -30.93
N GLY A 227 25.02 -49.54 -31.59
CA GLY A 227 24.99 -48.07 -31.59
C GLY A 227 24.01 -47.46 -32.58
N ALA A 228 23.78 -48.12 -33.72
CA ALA A 228 22.89 -47.62 -34.77
C ALA A 228 22.03 -48.71 -35.44
N VAL A 229 20.85 -48.32 -35.91
CA VAL A 229 19.96 -49.10 -36.77
C VAL A 229 19.68 -48.31 -38.05
N GLU A 230 19.82 -48.96 -39.20
CA GLU A 230 19.56 -48.42 -40.54
C GLU A 230 18.46 -49.23 -41.22
N ASP A 231 17.29 -48.65 -41.48
CA ASP A 231 16.10 -49.39 -41.86
C ASP A 231 15.48 -48.85 -43.15
N ASP A 232 16.06 -49.31 -44.26
CA ASP A 232 15.64 -48.97 -45.62
C ASP A 232 14.47 -49.86 -46.09
N THR A 233 13.73 -50.49 -45.17
CA THR A 233 12.59 -51.37 -45.48
C THR A 233 11.31 -50.57 -45.73
N ALA A 234 10.38 -51.14 -46.52
CA ALA A 234 9.06 -50.53 -46.70
C ALA A 234 8.13 -50.93 -45.55
N ALA A 235 7.66 -49.97 -44.75
CA ALA A 235 6.76 -50.20 -43.62
C ALA A 235 5.51 -49.31 -43.69
N SER A 236 4.35 -49.86 -43.31
CA SER A 236 3.12 -49.04 -43.18
C SER A 236 3.15 -48.22 -41.90
N GLU A 237 3.45 -48.85 -40.77
CA GLU A 237 3.62 -48.21 -39.46
C GLU A 237 5.05 -48.41 -38.93
N ARG A 238 5.60 -47.41 -38.24
CA ARG A 238 6.87 -47.51 -37.51
C ARG A 238 6.67 -47.11 -36.05
N ILE A 239 7.28 -47.82 -35.13
CA ILE A 239 7.17 -47.57 -33.68
C ILE A 239 8.56 -47.59 -33.05
N TYR A 240 9.06 -46.44 -32.64
CA TYR A 240 10.12 -46.38 -31.62
C TYR A 240 9.48 -46.46 -30.23
N ALA A 241 10.07 -47.21 -29.31
CA ALA A 241 9.64 -47.23 -27.91
C ALA A 241 10.79 -47.50 -26.93
N ASP A 242 11.06 -46.59 -26.00
CA ASP A 242 11.93 -46.90 -24.88
C ASP A 242 11.17 -47.64 -23.75
N SER A 243 11.87 -48.57 -23.11
CA SER A 243 11.39 -49.29 -21.93
C SER A 243 12.38 -49.24 -20.76
N SER A 244 13.41 -48.38 -20.87
CA SER A 244 14.49 -48.25 -19.90
C SER A 244 14.10 -47.63 -18.55
N GLY A 245 13.09 -46.75 -18.53
CA GLY A 245 12.77 -45.94 -17.35
C GLY A 245 13.81 -44.85 -17.06
N GLN A 246 14.43 -44.27 -18.10
CA GLN A 246 15.48 -43.24 -17.99
C GLN A 246 15.16 -42.03 -18.87
N ALA A 247 15.31 -40.83 -18.33
CA ALA A 247 15.22 -39.56 -19.06
C ALA A 247 16.08 -39.55 -20.35
N ARG A 248 15.44 -39.22 -21.48
CA ARG A 248 15.99 -39.17 -22.83
C ARG A 248 15.99 -37.76 -23.39
N VAL A 249 16.90 -37.54 -24.34
CA VAL A 249 16.74 -36.52 -25.37
C VAL A 249 16.57 -37.29 -26.68
N ILE A 250 15.48 -37.06 -27.40
CA ILE A 250 15.14 -37.75 -28.64
C ILE A 250 14.99 -36.68 -29.73
N ARG A 251 15.99 -36.58 -30.60
CA ARG A 251 16.01 -35.63 -31.72
C ARG A 251 15.36 -36.24 -32.94
N ILE A 252 14.57 -35.45 -33.68
CA ILE A 252 13.76 -35.93 -34.82
C ILE A 252 13.94 -35.01 -36.03
N GLY A 253 14.24 -35.57 -37.20
CA GLY A 253 14.37 -34.78 -38.44
C GLY A 253 14.78 -35.61 -39.68
N SER A 254 15.06 -34.91 -40.79
CA SER A 254 15.73 -35.47 -41.99
C SER A 254 17.14 -36.01 -41.66
N SER A 255 17.60 -37.00 -42.43
CA SER A 255 18.93 -37.61 -42.28
C SER A 255 20.10 -36.65 -42.49
N ASP A 256 19.97 -35.73 -43.46
CA ASP A 256 21.07 -34.84 -43.88
C ASP A 256 20.60 -33.46 -44.40
N GLY A 257 19.30 -33.15 -44.31
CA GLY A 257 18.70 -31.94 -44.87
C GLY A 257 18.34 -32.06 -46.35
N SER A 258 18.22 -33.27 -46.90
CA SER A 258 17.68 -33.54 -48.23
C SER A 258 16.32 -34.25 -48.20
N ASP A 259 15.53 -34.06 -49.26
CA ASP A 259 14.22 -34.71 -49.48
C ASP A 259 14.40 -36.16 -50.00
N ASP A 260 15.19 -36.99 -49.32
CA ASP A 260 15.50 -38.36 -49.75
C ASP A 260 14.48 -39.42 -49.27
N ASN A 261 13.54 -39.04 -48.40
CA ASN A 261 12.57 -39.89 -47.69
C ASN A 261 13.20 -40.78 -46.59
N LEU A 262 14.38 -40.43 -46.06
CA LEU A 262 15.00 -41.03 -44.89
C LEU A 262 14.97 -40.07 -43.69
N ALA A 263 14.39 -40.52 -42.59
CA ALA A 263 14.34 -39.77 -41.33
C ALA A 263 15.20 -40.41 -40.24
N VAL A 264 15.57 -39.62 -39.23
CA VAL A 264 16.43 -40.02 -38.11
C VAL A 264 15.77 -39.75 -36.76
N LEU A 265 15.94 -40.70 -35.84
CA LEU A 265 15.75 -40.58 -34.39
C LEU A 265 17.08 -40.84 -33.69
N ASP A 266 17.63 -39.86 -32.94
CA ASP A 266 18.88 -40.04 -32.17
C ASP A 266 18.89 -39.24 -30.84
N ALA A 267 19.99 -39.33 -30.06
CA ALA A 267 20.20 -38.54 -28.83
C ALA A 267 21.35 -37.51 -28.93
N GLY A 268 21.84 -37.25 -30.15
CA GLY A 268 22.97 -36.36 -30.40
C GLY A 268 24.26 -36.83 -29.74
N THR A 269 24.86 -35.97 -28.92
CA THR A 269 26.16 -36.22 -28.26
C THR A 269 26.04 -36.72 -26.81
N SER A 270 24.83 -36.98 -26.32
CA SER A 270 24.56 -37.18 -24.90
C SER A 270 23.46 -38.21 -24.64
N ASN A 271 23.73 -39.11 -23.71
CA ASN A 271 22.99 -40.35 -23.43
C ASN A 271 23.13 -41.41 -24.52
N ASN A 272 23.41 -42.65 -24.10
CA ASN A 272 23.42 -43.79 -25.00
C ASN A 272 21.98 -44.05 -25.46
N LEU A 273 21.76 -43.96 -26.78
CA LEU A 273 20.54 -44.35 -27.47
C LEU A 273 20.96 -45.02 -28.79
N ILE A 274 20.18 -46.00 -29.26
CA ILE A 274 20.35 -46.59 -30.58
C ILE A 274 19.87 -45.56 -31.62
N ALA A 275 20.79 -44.96 -32.37
CA ALA A 275 20.44 -44.02 -33.43
C ALA A 275 19.72 -44.76 -34.57
N TYR A 276 18.50 -44.36 -34.90
CA TYR A 276 17.62 -45.06 -35.84
C TYR A 276 17.37 -44.21 -37.09
N ARG A 277 18.03 -44.54 -38.21
CA ARG A 277 17.67 -44.02 -39.53
C ARG A 277 16.68 -44.97 -40.19
N PHE A 278 15.60 -44.46 -40.76
CA PHE A 278 14.55 -45.27 -41.37
C PHE A 278 13.90 -44.61 -42.59
N ALA A 279 13.47 -45.42 -43.55
CA ALA A 279 12.62 -44.96 -44.65
C ALA A 279 11.23 -44.55 -44.15
N VAL A 280 10.75 -43.38 -44.59
CA VAL A 280 9.50 -42.76 -44.13
C VAL A 280 8.29 -43.72 -44.26
N PRO A 281 7.51 -43.94 -43.19
CA PRO A 281 6.40 -44.90 -43.20
C PRO A 281 5.23 -44.46 -44.07
N ALA A 282 4.41 -45.42 -44.53
CA ALA A 282 3.25 -45.11 -45.37
C ALA A 282 2.06 -44.49 -44.60
N LEU A 283 1.90 -44.83 -43.31
CA LEU A 283 0.79 -44.39 -42.45
C LEU A 283 1.27 -43.56 -41.24
N SER A 284 2.12 -44.12 -40.38
CA SER A 284 2.43 -43.52 -39.07
C SER A 284 3.85 -43.82 -38.57
N LEU A 285 4.38 -42.89 -37.76
CA LEU A 285 5.52 -43.07 -36.87
C LEU A 285 5.07 -42.76 -35.43
N THR A 286 5.18 -43.72 -34.52
CA THR A 286 4.99 -43.49 -33.08
C THR A 286 6.35 -43.48 -32.38
N VAL A 287 6.58 -42.52 -31.49
CA VAL A 287 7.78 -42.41 -30.64
C VAL A 287 7.31 -42.38 -29.19
N ASP A 288 7.51 -43.50 -28.49
CA ASP A 288 7.08 -43.73 -27.11
C ASP A 288 8.31 -43.67 -26.18
N ALA A 289 8.45 -42.64 -25.34
CA ALA A 289 9.61 -42.50 -24.44
C ALA A 289 9.42 -43.28 -23.12
N GLY A 290 8.17 -43.46 -22.71
CA GLY A 290 7.72 -44.46 -21.75
C GLY A 290 7.74 -43.97 -20.30
N ALA A 291 8.91 -43.70 -19.74
CA ALA A 291 9.06 -43.18 -18.38
C ALA A 291 10.45 -42.58 -18.14
N GLY A 292 10.47 -41.35 -17.66
CA GLY A 292 11.64 -40.49 -17.59
C GLY A 292 11.16 -39.04 -17.54
N ASP A 293 12.08 -38.09 -17.48
CA ASP A 293 11.76 -36.69 -17.82
C ASP A 293 12.29 -36.49 -19.25
N ASP A 294 11.46 -36.82 -20.24
CA ASP A 294 11.89 -37.04 -21.63
C ASP A 294 11.70 -35.81 -22.52
N SER A 295 12.71 -35.47 -23.32
CA SER A 295 12.71 -34.29 -24.18
C SER A 295 12.79 -34.65 -25.67
N PHE A 296 11.73 -34.35 -26.42
CA PHE A 296 11.70 -34.46 -27.86
C PHE A 296 12.19 -33.16 -28.50
N VAL A 297 13.28 -33.21 -29.28
CA VAL A 297 13.84 -32.02 -29.96
C VAL A 297 13.56 -32.12 -31.45
N LEU A 298 12.75 -31.19 -31.96
CA LEU A 298 12.40 -31.15 -33.37
C LEU A 298 13.49 -30.39 -34.16
N HIS A 299 13.97 -30.98 -35.24
CA HIS A 299 14.75 -30.31 -36.27
C HIS A 299 13.87 -30.12 -37.52
N GLU A 300 14.47 -29.89 -38.69
CA GLU A 300 13.72 -29.89 -39.96
C GLU A 300 13.09 -31.27 -40.21
N ILE A 301 11.75 -31.33 -40.10
CA ILE A 301 10.95 -32.53 -40.33
C ILE A 301 10.76 -32.71 -41.85
N ASP A 302 11.10 -33.89 -42.36
CA ASP A 302 10.87 -34.27 -43.76
C ASP A 302 9.37 -34.04 -44.14
N PRO A 303 9.06 -33.30 -45.22
CA PRO A 303 7.69 -33.06 -45.66
C PRO A 303 6.86 -34.32 -45.95
N ALA A 304 7.50 -35.46 -46.25
CA ALA A 304 6.86 -36.76 -46.41
C ALA A 304 6.58 -37.46 -45.07
N LEU A 305 7.24 -37.07 -43.98
CA LEU A 305 7.02 -37.55 -42.60
C LEU A 305 5.99 -36.68 -41.85
N ALA A 306 5.89 -35.40 -42.19
CA ALA A 306 4.90 -34.48 -41.61
C ALA A 306 3.46 -35.03 -41.71
N GLY A 307 2.68 -34.88 -40.64
CA GLY A 307 1.32 -35.41 -40.51
C GLY A 307 1.23 -36.91 -40.14
N LYS A 308 2.37 -37.61 -39.99
CA LYS A 308 2.42 -39.04 -39.62
C LYS A 308 2.98 -39.33 -38.22
N VAL A 309 3.62 -38.35 -37.59
CA VAL A 309 4.35 -38.54 -36.32
C VAL A 309 3.45 -38.35 -35.11
N LEU A 310 3.53 -39.26 -34.15
CA LEU A 310 2.97 -39.17 -32.82
C LEU A 310 4.07 -39.37 -31.77
N LEU A 311 4.27 -38.38 -30.90
CA LEU A 311 5.14 -38.44 -29.73
C LEU A 311 4.30 -38.78 -28.49
N SER A 312 4.85 -39.62 -27.63
CA SER A 312 4.27 -40.06 -26.36
C SER A 312 5.38 -40.00 -25.32
N GLY A 313 5.38 -38.97 -24.46
CA GLY A 313 6.33 -38.88 -23.34
C GLY A 313 6.08 -40.03 -22.37
N GLY A 314 5.02 -39.89 -21.58
CA GLY A 314 4.32 -41.00 -20.94
C GLY A 314 4.24 -40.89 -19.42
N ALA A 315 5.38 -40.79 -18.73
CA ALA A 315 5.42 -40.84 -17.27
C ALA A 315 6.64 -40.15 -16.63
N GLY A 316 6.65 -38.82 -16.67
CA GLY A 316 7.45 -37.98 -15.77
C GLY A 316 7.09 -36.50 -15.93
N SER A 317 8.07 -35.67 -16.29
CA SER A 317 7.89 -34.28 -16.72
C SER A 317 8.42 -34.11 -18.13
N ASP A 318 7.62 -34.49 -19.12
CA ASP A 318 8.06 -34.59 -20.50
C ASP A 318 7.97 -33.24 -21.23
N ALA A 319 8.77 -33.07 -22.29
CA ALA A 319 8.91 -31.80 -23.02
C ALA A 319 9.01 -32.01 -24.53
N VAL A 320 8.39 -31.13 -25.31
CA VAL A 320 8.66 -30.96 -26.75
C VAL A 320 9.36 -29.62 -26.97
N VAL A 321 10.47 -29.63 -27.70
CA VAL A 321 11.28 -28.47 -28.07
C VAL A 321 11.14 -28.22 -29.57
N GLY A 322 10.81 -26.97 -29.94
CA GLY A 322 10.41 -26.58 -31.29
C GLY A 322 11.52 -26.58 -32.33
N PRO A 323 11.15 -26.65 -33.63
CA PRO A 323 12.09 -26.51 -34.73
C PRO A 323 12.70 -25.08 -34.75
N PRO A 324 13.85 -24.86 -35.41
CA PRO A 324 14.57 -23.59 -35.40
C PRO A 324 13.95 -22.53 -36.35
N GLN A 325 12.62 -22.47 -36.45
CA GLN A 325 11.87 -21.60 -37.35
C GLN A 325 10.49 -21.27 -36.75
N ASP A 326 9.97 -20.09 -37.08
CA ASP A 326 8.67 -19.58 -36.62
C ASP A 326 7.53 -20.58 -36.91
N THR A 327 6.86 -21.08 -35.86
CA THR A 327 5.94 -22.22 -35.94
C THR A 327 4.67 -22.06 -35.10
N ASP A 328 3.53 -22.42 -35.70
CA ASP A 328 2.26 -22.61 -34.99
C ASP A 328 2.28 -23.90 -34.14
N TRP A 329 2.23 -23.74 -32.82
CA TRP A 329 1.99 -24.80 -31.84
C TRP A 329 0.50 -24.84 -31.48
N HIS A 330 -0.12 -26.03 -31.43
CA HIS A 330 -1.53 -26.17 -31.01
C HIS A 330 -1.69 -27.19 -29.89
N LEU A 331 -2.02 -26.72 -28.68
CA LEU A 331 -2.38 -27.53 -27.52
C LEU A 331 -3.90 -27.79 -27.54
N THR A 332 -4.30 -29.03 -27.85
CA THR A 332 -5.70 -29.39 -28.14
C THR A 332 -6.39 -30.18 -27.03
N GLY A 333 -5.63 -30.82 -26.14
CA GLY A 333 -6.12 -31.59 -25.00
C GLY A 333 -5.20 -31.48 -23.78
N ASP A 334 -5.47 -32.28 -22.74
CA ASP A 334 -4.57 -32.40 -21.59
C ASP A 334 -3.28 -33.12 -22.02
N GLY A 335 -2.14 -32.45 -21.87
CA GLY A 335 -0.81 -32.89 -22.31
C GLY A 335 -0.73 -33.29 -23.79
N SER A 336 -1.56 -32.72 -24.68
CA SER A 336 -1.73 -33.24 -26.05
C SER A 336 -2.05 -32.18 -27.11
N GLY A 337 -1.47 -32.34 -28.30
CA GLY A 337 -1.45 -31.29 -29.33
C GLY A 337 -0.66 -31.66 -30.58
N HIS A 338 -0.30 -30.65 -31.39
CA HIS A 338 0.62 -30.80 -32.52
C HIS A 338 1.40 -29.51 -32.85
N VAL A 339 2.58 -29.66 -33.43
CA VAL A 339 3.52 -28.60 -33.86
C VAL A 339 4.24 -29.07 -35.13
N ALA A 340 4.42 -28.21 -36.14
CA ALA A 340 5.11 -28.55 -37.40
C ALA A 340 4.66 -29.87 -38.10
N GLY A 341 3.40 -30.29 -37.91
CA GLY A 341 2.88 -31.57 -38.42
C GLY A 341 3.25 -32.81 -37.59
N VAL A 342 3.91 -32.65 -36.44
CA VAL A 342 4.18 -33.68 -35.44
C VAL A 342 3.13 -33.58 -34.33
N SER A 343 2.43 -34.68 -34.03
CA SER A 343 1.47 -34.75 -32.91
C SER A 343 2.17 -35.19 -31.62
N PHE A 344 1.67 -34.76 -30.46
CA PHE A 344 2.17 -35.19 -29.15
C PHE A 344 1.03 -35.52 -28.18
N VAL A 345 1.27 -36.46 -27.27
CA VAL A 345 0.41 -36.84 -26.14
C VAL A 345 1.26 -37.13 -24.89
N THR A 346 0.68 -36.98 -23.70
CA THR A 346 1.38 -37.13 -22.41
C THR A 346 2.71 -36.39 -22.39
N VAL A 347 2.61 -35.07 -22.52
CA VAL A 347 3.71 -34.09 -22.45
C VAL A 347 3.31 -32.97 -21.49
N GLU A 348 4.21 -32.58 -20.58
CA GLU A 348 3.94 -31.56 -19.56
C GLU A 348 4.41 -30.16 -19.96
N ASN A 349 5.37 -30.05 -20.89
CA ASN A 349 6.04 -28.79 -21.25
C ASN A 349 6.16 -28.61 -22.76
N LEU A 350 6.00 -27.37 -23.25
CA LEU A 350 6.28 -26.98 -24.64
C LEU A 350 7.28 -25.82 -24.61
N ILE A 351 8.30 -25.86 -25.47
CA ILE A 351 9.42 -24.91 -25.48
C ILE A 351 9.77 -24.57 -26.93
N GLY A 352 9.69 -23.30 -27.34
CA GLY A 352 10.14 -22.85 -28.67
C GLY A 352 11.67 -22.87 -28.82
N SER A 353 12.17 -22.31 -29.92
CA SER A 353 13.60 -22.25 -30.24
C SER A 353 14.15 -20.84 -30.05
N ALA A 354 15.34 -20.69 -29.47
CA ALA A 354 15.92 -19.37 -29.21
C ALA A 354 16.04 -18.51 -30.49
N GLY A 355 15.29 -17.39 -30.53
CA GLY A 355 15.34 -16.36 -31.56
C GLY A 355 14.31 -16.49 -32.70
N ASN A 356 13.19 -17.19 -32.52
CA ASN A 356 12.09 -17.27 -33.49
C ASN A 356 10.87 -16.39 -33.11
N GLU A 357 9.80 -16.48 -33.89
CA GLU A 357 8.48 -15.87 -33.62
C GLU A 357 7.38 -16.98 -33.59
N ASP A 358 7.43 -17.89 -32.61
CA ASP A 358 6.45 -18.98 -32.45
C ASP A 358 5.06 -18.48 -32.04
N THR A 359 4.02 -19.31 -32.21
CA THR A 359 2.67 -18.99 -31.70
C THR A 359 1.98 -20.19 -31.05
N PHE A 360 1.64 -20.05 -29.76
CA PHE A 360 1.04 -21.08 -28.92
C PHE A 360 -0.49 -20.96 -28.87
N PHE A 361 -1.17 -21.69 -29.76
CA PHE A 361 -2.62 -21.84 -29.77
C PHE A 361 -3.10 -22.84 -28.70
N VAL A 362 -3.78 -22.35 -27.66
CA VAL A 362 -4.37 -23.18 -26.60
C VAL A 362 -5.88 -23.31 -26.80
N GLY A 363 -6.32 -24.49 -27.21
CA GLY A 363 -7.74 -24.78 -27.40
C GLY A 363 -8.54 -24.88 -26.10
N ALA A 364 -9.87 -24.95 -26.23
CA ALA A 364 -10.81 -25.01 -25.10
C ALA A 364 -10.58 -26.20 -24.13
N ALA A 365 -9.99 -27.31 -24.60
CA ALA A 365 -9.63 -28.48 -23.80
C ALA A 365 -8.11 -28.63 -23.58
N GLY A 366 -7.30 -27.73 -24.15
CA GLY A 366 -5.84 -27.75 -24.01
C GLY A 366 -5.41 -27.48 -22.58
N LYS A 367 -4.52 -28.30 -22.01
CA LYS A 367 -3.97 -28.13 -20.65
C LYS A 367 -2.56 -28.73 -20.59
N LEU A 368 -1.70 -28.14 -19.75
CA LEU A 368 -0.38 -28.67 -19.41
C LEU A 368 -0.20 -28.66 -17.89
N SER A 369 0.72 -29.49 -17.38
CA SER A 369 1.10 -29.49 -15.95
C SER A 369 2.32 -28.61 -15.68
N GLY A 370 3.18 -28.42 -16.68
CA GLY A 370 4.36 -27.56 -16.66
C GLY A 370 4.10 -26.21 -17.35
N VAL A 371 5.01 -25.83 -18.25
CA VAL A 371 5.08 -24.49 -18.88
C VAL A 371 4.97 -24.52 -20.41
N MET A 372 4.47 -23.42 -20.98
CA MET A 372 4.67 -23.06 -22.39
C MET A 372 5.69 -21.92 -22.45
N ALA A 373 6.88 -22.18 -22.98
CA ALA A 373 7.95 -21.20 -23.07
C ALA A 373 8.23 -20.83 -24.52
N GLY A 374 8.40 -19.53 -24.83
CA GLY A 374 8.86 -19.07 -26.13
C GLY A 374 10.31 -19.48 -26.37
N GLY A 375 11.25 -18.88 -25.64
CA GLY A 375 12.65 -19.31 -25.64
C GLY A 375 13.62 -18.24 -25.16
N ASP A 376 14.91 -18.45 -25.39
CA ASP A 376 15.95 -17.44 -25.15
C ASP A 376 15.88 -16.35 -26.23
N ALA A 377 15.01 -15.35 -26.00
CA ALA A 377 14.62 -14.27 -26.90
C ALA A 377 13.87 -14.72 -28.17
N GLY A 378 13.06 -13.81 -28.72
CA GLY A 378 12.12 -14.08 -29.81
C GLY A 378 11.06 -12.98 -29.88
N PHE A 379 9.89 -13.30 -30.43
CA PHE A 379 8.64 -12.58 -30.20
C PHE A 379 7.47 -13.57 -30.30
N ASP A 380 7.38 -14.43 -29.27
CA ASP A 380 6.58 -15.65 -29.28
C ASP A 380 5.19 -15.41 -28.69
N SER A 381 4.10 -15.59 -29.44
CA SER A 381 2.77 -15.18 -28.96
C SER A 381 1.90 -16.31 -28.39
N MET A 382 0.93 -15.99 -27.53
CA MET A 382 -0.09 -16.96 -27.06
C MET A 382 -1.48 -16.62 -27.59
N VAL A 383 -2.18 -17.62 -28.12
CA VAL A 383 -3.57 -17.48 -28.60
C VAL A 383 -4.48 -18.47 -27.88
N LEU A 384 -5.39 -18.01 -27.02
CA LEU A 384 -6.42 -18.87 -26.45
C LEU A 384 -7.56 -19.03 -27.47
N ASP A 385 -7.57 -20.15 -28.19
CA ASP A 385 -8.47 -20.39 -29.32
C ASP A 385 -9.84 -20.91 -28.86
N GLY A 386 -10.67 -19.96 -28.43
CA GLY A 386 -12.09 -20.17 -28.16
C GLY A 386 -12.38 -20.90 -26.83
N GLY A 387 -13.54 -21.56 -26.79
CA GLY A 387 -14.13 -22.10 -25.57
C GLY A 387 -15.13 -21.14 -24.90
N THR A 388 -15.70 -21.57 -23.78
CA THR A 388 -16.61 -20.75 -22.97
C THR A 388 -16.38 -21.06 -21.50
N PHE A 389 -15.99 -20.05 -20.74
CA PHE A 389 -15.55 -20.17 -19.35
C PHE A 389 -16.36 -19.26 -18.43
N ALA A 390 -16.59 -19.68 -17.19
CA ALA A 390 -17.18 -18.80 -16.19
C ALA A 390 -16.18 -17.73 -15.76
N SER A 391 -14.93 -18.11 -15.48
CA SER A 391 -13.87 -17.18 -15.09
C SER A 391 -12.57 -17.46 -15.83
N VAL A 392 -11.90 -16.38 -16.27
CA VAL A 392 -10.50 -16.40 -16.72
C VAL A 392 -9.70 -15.38 -15.92
N LYS A 393 -8.73 -15.83 -15.13
CA LYS A 393 -7.77 -14.98 -14.40
C LYS A 393 -6.40 -15.00 -15.07
N TYR A 394 -5.75 -13.84 -15.18
CA TYR A 394 -4.33 -13.68 -15.50
C TYR A 394 -3.59 -13.18 -14.25
N VAL A 395 -2.33 -13.59 -14.09
CA VAL A 395 -1.38 -13.04 -13.11
C VAL A 395 -0.01 -12.98 -13.79
N ALA A 396 0.56 -11.80 -13.97
CA ALA A 396 1.93 -11.68 -14.44
C ALA A 396 2.92 -12.03 -13.32
N THR A 397 4.07 -12.60 -13.68
CA THR A 397 5.22 -12.83 -12.78
C THR A 397 6.48 -12.09 -13.24
N GLY A 398 6.38 -11.37 -14.34
CA GLY A 398 7.40 -10.52 -14.95
C GLY A 398 6.91 -10.03 -16.31
N GLN A 399 7.79 -9.33 -17.04
CA GLN A 399 7.47 -8.73 -18.34
C GLN A 399 6.75 -9.67 -19.31
N THR A 400 7.18 -10.93 -19.38
CA THR A 400 6.83 -11.90 -20.44
C THR A 400 6.29 -13.22 -19.88
N SER A 401 6.05 -13.31 -18.57
CA SER A 401 5.79 -14.57 -17.86
C SER A 401 4.64 -14.46 -16.88
N GLY A 402 3.99 -15.59 -16.57
CA GLY A 402 2.87 -15.59 -15.65
C GLY A 402 2.01 -16.84 -15.70
N THR A 403 0.75 -16.68 -15.26
CA THR A 403 -0.25 -17.76 -15.26
C THR A 403 -1.60 -17.30 -15.81
N ILE A 404 -2.29 -18.23 -16.47
CA ILE A 404 -3.69 -18.06 -16.91
C ILE A 404 -4.54 -19.17 -16.33
N ILE A 405 -5.57 -18.83 -15.57
CA ILE A 405 -6.45 -19.75 -14.85
C ILE A 405 -7.85 -19.69 -15.47
N ARG A 406 -8.24 -20.74 -16.21
CA ARG A 406 -9.56 -20.87 -16.86
C ARG A 406 -10.43 -21.87 -16.08
N ASP A 407 -11.47 -21.41 -15.40
CA ASP A 407 -12.35 -22.24 -14.54
C ASP A 407 -11.59 -23.17 -13.55
N GLY A 408 -10.42 -22.71 -13.06
CA GLY A 408 -9.54 -23.45 -12.15
C GLY A 408 -8.45 -24.30 -12.84
N VAL A 409 -8.45 -24.41 -14.17
CA VAL A 409 -7.33 -24.97 -14.93
C VAL A 409 -6.24 -23.91 -15.09
N VAL A 410 -5.10 -24.12 -14.41
CA VAL A 410 -3.91 -23.26 -14.53
C VAL A 410 -3.12 -23.64 -15.78
N LEU A 411 -2.64 -22.62 -16.50
CA LEU A 411 -1.59 -22.66 -17.51
C LEU A 411 -0.44 -21.77 -16.99
N HIS A 412 0.81 -22.20 -17.17
CA HIS A 412 1.99 -21.35 -16.92
C HIS A 412 2.62 -20.98 -18.26
N TYR A 413 3.13 -19.75 -18.37
CA TYR A 413 3.87 -19.29 -19.54
C TYR A 413 5.11 -18.47 -19.15
N ASP A 414 6.12 -18.49 -20.02
CA ASP A 414 7.40 -17.78 -19.82
C ASP A 414 7.96 -17.33 -21.18
N GLY A 415 8.37 -16.07 -21.31
CA GLY A 415 8.81 -15.52 -22.60
C GLY A 415 7.74 -15.60 -23.69
N LEU A 416 6.49 -15.19 -23.42
CA LEU A 416 5.45 -15.07 -24.45
C LEU A 416 4.84 -13.67 -24.52
N GLU A 417 4.92 -13.04 -25.71
CA GLU A 417 4.42 -11.71 -26.07
C GLU A 417 3.78 -11.69 -27.47
N PRO A 418 2.53 -11.18 -27.67
CA PRO A 418 1.49 -10.84 -26.70
C PRO A 418 0.52 -12.00 -26.42
N ILE A 419 -0.42 -11.78 -25.50
CA ILE A 419 -1.51 -12.73 -25.22
C ILE A 419 -2.80 -12.30 -25.93
N ILE A 420 -3.40 -13.20 -26.71
CA ILE A 420 -4.65 -12.99 -27.43
C ILE A 420 -5.71 -14.02 -26.97
N ASP A 421 -6.75 -13.58 -26.26
CA ASP A 421 -7.84 -14.45 -25.82
C ASP A 421 -9.13 -14.29 -26.65
N ASN A 422 -9.38 -15.30 -27.49
CA ASN A 422 -10.57 -15.43 -28.32
C ASN A 422 -11.70 -16.26 -27.66
N SER A 423 -11.57 -16.66 -26.39
CA SER A 423 -12.62 -17.37 -25.65
C SER A 423 -13.79 -16.47 -25.27
N VAL A 424 -14.92 -17.09 -24.89
CA VAL A 424 -16.11 -16.38 -24.37
C VAL A 424 -16.12 -16.50 -22.84
N VAL A 425 -16.09 -15.38 -22.14
CA VAL A 425 -15.91 -15.34 -20.67
C VAL A 425 -17.05 -14.58 -19.99
N ALA A 426 -17.48 -15.06 -18.81
CA ALA A 426 -18.38 -14.28 -17.95
C ALA A 426 -17.61 -13.26 -17.12
N ASP A 427 -16.67 -13.70 -16.28
CA ASP A 427 -15.86 -12.85 -15.40
C ASP A 427 -14.37 -12.93 -15.76
N ARG A 428 -13.76 -11.81 -16.14
CA ARG A 428 -12.36 -11.73 -16.53
C ARG A 428 -11.58 -10.93 -15.50
N VAL A 429 -10.51 -11.50 -14.94
CA VAL A 429 -9.67 -10.86 -13.94
C VAL A 429 -8.25 -10.76 -14.46
N ILE A 430 -7.71 -9.56 -14.62
CA ILE A 430 -6.29 -9.35 -14.89
C ILE A 430 -5.67 -8.85 -13.59
N THR A 431 -4.60 -9.50 -13.14
CA THR A 431 -3.62 -8.93 -12.21
C THR A 431 -2.37 -8.69 -13.04
N THR A 432 -1.84 -7.46 -13.04
CA THR A 432 -0.58 -7.15 -13.72
C THR A 432 0.59 -7.55 -12.82
N SER A 433 1.62 -6.73 -12.63
CA SER A 433 2.86 -7.17 -11.97
C SER A 433 2.86 -6.89 -10.45
N ASN A 434 4.04 -6.82 -9.86
CA ASN A 434 4.26 -6.33 -8.50
C ASN A 434 5.33 -5.22 -8.55
N ALA A 435 5.36 -4.40 -9.61
CA ALA A 435 6.31 -3.32 -9.81
C ALA A 435 5.67 -2.22 -10.66
N ASP A 436 5.89 -0.96 -10.28
CA ASP A 436 5.35 0.28 -10.88
C ASP A 436 4.82 0.12 -12.33
N ASP A 437 3.54 -0.22 -12.49
CA ASP A 437 2.90 -0.52 -13.77
C ASP A 437 2.33 0.79 -14.41
N GLU A 438 2.90 1.26 -15.53
CA GLU A 438 2.27 2.26 -16.41
C GLU A 438 1.40 1.52 -17.45
N ALA A 439 0.07 1.61 -17.33
CA ALA A 439 -0.88 0.79 -18.10
C ALA A 439 -2.00 1.58 -18.79
N THR A 440 -2.38 1.16 -20.01
CA THR A 440 -3.57 1.65 -20.72
C THR A 440 -4.56 0.53 -21.04
N LEU A 441 -5.84 0.73 -20.70
CA LEU A 441 -6.97 -0.06 -21.19
C LEU A 441 -7.63 0.64 -22.38
N SER A 442 -7.73 -0.07 -23.50
CA SER A 442 -8.25 0.44 -24.78
C SER A 442 -9.30 -0.49 -25.41
N ASP A 443 -10.13 0.05 -26.31
CA ASP A 443 -11.26 -0.66 -26.94
C ASP A 443 -11.11 -0.77 -28.47
N ASN A 444 -11.00 -2.01 -28.95
CA ASN A 444 -10.85 -2.34 -30.37
C ASN A 444 -12.20 -2.71 -31.03
N GLY A 445 -13.31 -2.34 -30.41
CA GLY A 445 -14.68 -2.61 -30.85
C GLY A 445 -15.23 -3.94 -30.33
N ALA A 446 -14.62 -5.05 -30.76
CA ALA A 446 -15.00 -6.41 -30.34
C ALA A 446 -14.20 -6.90 -29.12
N THR A 447 -12.90 -6.64 -29.12
CA THR A 447 -11.97 -6.93 -28.01
C THR A 447 -11.62 -5.64 -27.25
N LEU A 448 -11.04 -5.82 -26.06
CA LEU A 448 -10.25 -4.79 -25.38
C LEU A 448 -8.77 -5.19 -25.40
N THR A 449 -7.87 -4.23 -25.20
CA THR A 449 -6.45 -4.50 -24.91
C THR A 449 -6.06 -3.76 -23.65
N LEU A 450 -5.44 -4.47 -22.70
CA LEU A 450 -4.64 -3.86 -21.64
C LEU A 450 -3.16 -3.98 -22.05
N SER A 451 -2.44 -2.87 -22.11
CA SER A 451 -1.02 -2.81 -22.50
C SER A 451 -0.22 -2.00 -21.49
N SER A 452 1.04 -2.38 -21.28
CA SER A 452 2.00 -1.52 -20.58
C SER A 452 2.50 -0.43 -21.52
N ASP A 453 2.49 0.82 -21.05
CA ASP A 453 3.10 1.99 -21.70
C ASP A 453 4.53 2.27 -21.17
N SER A 454 4.96 1.56 -20.12
CA SER A 454 6.27 1.69 -19.47
C SER A 454 7.43 1.55 -20.46
N LEU A 455 8.48 2.38 -20.29
CA LEU A 455 9.73 2.29 -21.08
C LEU A 455 10.46 0.94 -20.94
N ILE A 456 10.18 0.21 -19.86
CA ILE A 456 10.53 -1.19 -19.64
C ILE A 456 9.21 -1.84 -19.19
N PRO A 457 8.51 -2.61 -20.05
CA PRO A 457 7.28 -3.26 -19.66
C PRO A 457 7.47 -4.24 -18.50
N THR A 458 6.50 -4.24 -17.59
CA THR A 458 6.48 -4.97 -16.32
C THR A 458 5.54 -6.17 -16.36
N PHE A 459 4.54 -6.11 -17.25
CA PHE A 459 3.61 -7.18 -17.63
C PHE A 459 3.36 -7.12 -19.14
N GLU A 460 2.88 -8.22 -19.74
CA GLU A 460 2.63 -8.31 -21.17
C GLU A 460 1.23 -7.80 -21.58
N SER A 461 1.13 -7.24 -22.79
CA SER A 461 -0.13 -6.83 -23.41
C SER A 461 -1.10 -8.00 -23.62
N ILE A 462 -2.30 -7.86 -23.04
CA ILE A 462 -3.39 -8.84 -23.14
C ILE A 462 -4.51 -8.24 -23.99
N THR A 463 -4.76 -8.82 -25.17
CA THR A 463 -5.92 -8.51 -26.02
C THR A 463 -6.98 -9.59 -25.86
N PHE A 464 -8.22 -9.22 -25.52
CA PHE A 464 -9.24 -10.18 -25.10
C PHE A 464 -10.66 -9.83 -25.53
N ASN A 465 -11.46 -10.86 -25.79
CA ASN A 465 -12.91 -10.73 -25.95
C ASN A 465 -13.55 -10.13 -24.69
N LYS A 466 -14.44 -9.15 -24.91
CA LYS A 466 -15.19 -8.45 -23.85
C LYS A 466 -15.97 -9.45 -22.98
N PRO A 467 -15.80 -9.44 -21.65
CA PRO A 467 -16.54 -10.32 -20.75
C PRO A 467 -18.03 -9.96 -20.70
N SER A 468 -18.86 -10.94 -20.34
CA SER A 468 -20.33 -10.78 -20.31
C SER A 468 -20.92 -10.41 -18.94
N THR A 469 -20.16 -10.58 -17.85
CA THR A 469 -20.55 -10.22 -16.48
C THR A 469 -19.61 -9.18 -15.88
N SER A 470 -18.29 -9.39 -15.87
CA SER A 470 -17.34 -8.41 -15.33
C SER A 470 -15.93 -8.44 -15.94
N LEU A 471 -15.29 -7.28 -15.95
CA LEU A 471 -13.84 -7.11 -16.07
C LEU A 471 -13.32 -6.56 -14.73
N THR A 472 -12.32 -7.23 -14.16
CA THR A 472 -11.53 -6.74 -13.03
C THR A 472 -10.10 -6.54 -13.47
N ILE A 473 -9.54 -5.38 -13.14
CA ILE A 473 -8.10 -5.09 -13.23
C ILE A 473 -7.60 -4.89 -11.79
N ASN A 474 -6.56 -5.62 -11.42
CA ASN A 474 -5.74 -5.36 -10.23
C ASN A 474 -4.36 -4.98 -10.76
N LEU A 475 -3.74 -3.93 -10.22
CA LEU A 475 -2.45 -3.47 -10.73
C LEU A 475 -1.34 -4.34 -10.08
N GLY A 476 -0.80 -3.97 -8.93
CA GLY A 476 0.16 -4.79 -8.19
C GLY A 476 0.25 -4.44 -6.70
N ASP A 477 1.16 -5.08 -5.96
CA ASP A 477 1.73 -4.46 -4.76
C ASP A 477 3.00 -3.71 -5.18
N ASP A 478 3.17 -2.44 -4.79
CA ASP A 478 4.31 -1.57 -5.12
C ASP A 478 5.66 -2.09 -4.55
N LEU A 479 6.44 -2.89 -5.31
CA LEU A 479 7.81 -3.31 -4.89
C LEU A 479 8.88 -2.23 -5.13
N GLY A 480 8.74 -1.07 -4.50
CA GLY A 480 9.75 -0.03 -4.54
C GLY A 480 9.91 0.77 -3.25
N ILE A 481 9.96 2.10 -3.38
CA ILE A 481 10.14 3.02 -2.24
C ILE A 481 8.77 3.63 -1.95
N PRO A 482 8.17 3.48 -0.74
CA PRO A 482 6.78 3.89 -0.47
C PRO A 482 6.39 5.36 -0.74
N ILE A 483 7.38 6.23 -0.90
CA ILE A 483 7.19 7.66 -1.20
C ILE A 483 7.19 7.94 -2.72
N LEU A 484 7.65 7.00 -3.55
CA LEU A 484 7.98 7.18 -4.97
C LEU A 484 7.38 6.15 -5.92
N SER A 485 7.13 4.91 -5.49
CA SER A 485 6.40 3.92 -6.30
C SER A 485 4.94 4.32 -6.49
N LYS A 486 4.34 3.76 -7.53
CA LYS A 486 2.90 3.79 -7.84
C LYS A 486 2.60 2.95 -9.07
N ASP A 487 1.39 2.43 -9.12
CA ASP A 487 0.76 2.00 -10.37
C ASP A 487 -0.04 3.13 -11.03
N THR A 488 -0.24 3.05 -12.34
CA THR A 488 -1.09 4.00 -13.08
C THR A 488 -1.91 3.32 -14.17
N LEU A 489 -3.21 3.61 -14.22
CA LEU A 489 -4.11 3.04 -15.23
C LEU A 489 -4.88 4.12 -15.99
N THR A 490 -4.61 4.24 -17.29
CA THR A 490 -5.39 5.09 -18.21
C THR A 490 -6.50 4.29 -18.90
N ILE A 491 -7.76 4.67 -18.68
CA ILE A 491 -8.93 4.08 -19.35
C ILE A 491 -9.31 4.97 -20.55
N ASN A 492 -8.94 4.51 -21.74
CA ASN A 492 -9.11 5.24 -22.99
C ASN A 492 -10.30 4.67 -23.80
N ALA A 493 -11.49 5.23 -23.54
CA ALA A 493 -12.72 5.07 -24.33
C ALA A 493 -13.24 3.62 -24.44
N VAL A 494 -13.62 3.03 -23.30
CA VAL A 494 -13.99 1.61 -23.16
C VAL A 494 -15.49 1.37 -23.08
N ASN A 495 -16.02 0.41 -23.86
CA ASN A 495 -17.42 0.01 -23.85
C ASN A 495 -17.61 -1.49 -23.57
N LEU A 496 -17.92 -1.80 -22.32
CA LEU A 496 -18.29 -3.11 -21.76
C LEU A 496 -19.81 -3.39 -21.83
N GLY A 497 -20.61 -2.44 -22.31
CA GLY A 497 -22.07 -2.56 -22.36
C GLY A 497 -22.70 -2.74 -20.98
N SER A 498 -23.16 -3.96 -20.67
CA SER A 498 -23.77 -4.31 -19.38
C SER A 498 -22.82 -5.04 -18.41
N ALA A 499 -21.60 -5.38 -18.81
CA ALA A 499 -20.63 -6.00 -17.91
C ALA A 499 -20.01 -4.94 -16.98
N ALA A 500 -19.77 -5.29 -15.72
CA ALA A 500 -19.16 -4.38 -14.74
C ALA A 500 -17.66 -4.19 -14.98
N LEU A 501 -17.13 -3.03 -14.57
CA LEU A 501 -15.71 -2.77 -14.42
C LEU A 501 -15.37 -2.64 -12.94
N PHE A 502 -14.32 -3.35 -12.52
CA PHE A 502 -13.65 -3.19 -11.25
C PHE A 502 -12.18 -2.84 -11.51
N VAL A 503 -11.67 -1.83 -10.83
CA VAL A 503 -10.24 -1.50 -10.77
C VAL A 503 -9.86 -1.44 -9.31
N ASN A 504 -8.82 -2.18 -8.94
CA ASN A 504 -8.14 -2.08 -7.64
C ASN A 504 -6.67 -1.79 -7.97
N ALA A 505 -6.08 -0.74 -7.44
CA ALA A 505 -4.69 -0.44 -7.71
C ALA A 505 -3.78 -1.34 -6.83
N GLN A 506 -3.46 -0.96 -5.59
CA GLN A 506 -3.82 -1.68 -4.35
C GLN A 506 -3.41 -0.88 -3.10
N ASP A 507 -2.16 -1.03 -2.65
CA ASP A 507 -1.50 -0.24 -1.60
C ASP A 507 -0.31 0.47 -2.28
N GLY A 508 -0.39 1.79 -2.51
CA GLY A 508 0.60 2.50 -3.31
C GLY A 508 0.47 4.02 -3.30
N LYS A 509 0.71 4.66 -4.45
CA LYS A 509 0.38 6.09 -4.72
C LYS A 509 -0.33 6.25 -6.05
N ASP A 510 -1.36 5.43 -6.24
CA ASP A 510 -1.80 4.98 -7.54
C ASP A 510 -2.74 5.97 -8.23
N GLU A 511 -2.56 6.14 -9.55
CA GLU A 511 -3.33 7.11 -10.34
C GLU A 511 -4.18 6.42 -11.43
N VAL A 512 -5.50 6.32 -11.20
CA VAL A 512 -6.46 5.82 -12.20
C VAL A 512 -7.11 6.99 -12.94
N THR A 513 -6.92 7.06 -14.26
CA THR A 513 -7.38 8.16 -15.12
C THR A 513 -8.39 7.70 -16.17
N ILE A 514 -9.63 8.20 -16.09
CA ILE A 514 -10.67 8.01 -17.12
C ILE A 514 -10.68 9.25 -18.04
N SER A 515 -10.03 9.12 -19.19
CA SER A 515 -9.83 10.17 -20.18
C SER A 515 -10.72 10.04 -21.43
N GLY A 516 -11.14 8.82 -21.76
CA GLY A 516 -12.11 8.54 -22.83
C GLY A 516 -13.50 8.16 -22.29
N THR A 517 -14.48 8.03 -23.20
CA THR A 517 -15.86 7.64 -22.85
C THR A 517 -15.94 6.20 -22.33
N LEU A 518 -16.18 6.02 -21.04
CA LEU A 518 -16.42 4.71 -20.42
C LEU A 518 -17.92 4.36 -20.48
N THR A 519 -18.24 3.09 -20.77
CA THR A 519 -19.61 2.54 -20.71
C THR A 519 -19.59 1.12 -20.13
N ALA A 520 -20.29 0.88 -19.02
CA ALA A 520 -20.28 -0.39 -18.29
C ALA A 520 -21.56 -0.64 -17.48
N GLY A 521 -21.79 -1.87 -17.00
CA GLY A 521 -22.92 -2.20 -16.12
C GLY A 521 -22.82 -1.55 -14.75
N ALA A 522 -21.64 -1.56 -14.15
CA ALA A 522 -21.25 -0.80 -12.98
C ALA A 522 -19.78 -0.42 -13.13
N VAL A 523 -19.33 0.65 -12.49
CA VAL A 523 -17.92 1.05 -12.43
C VAL A 523 -17.53 1.18 -10.96
N ASN A 524 -16.53 0.42 -10.53
CA ASN A 524 -15.93 0.53 -9.20
C ASN A 524 -14.42 0.73 -9.37
N VAL A 525 -13.85 1.76 -8.78
CA VAL A 525 -12.41 2.07 -8.84
C VAL A 525 -11.91 2.34 -7.44
N ASN A 526 -10.85 1.65 -7.04
CA ASN A 526 -10.14 1.84 -5.77
C ASN A 526 -8.66 2.11 -6.08
N ALA A 527 -8.14 3.23 -5.56
CA ALA A 527 -6.75 3.71 -5.70
C ALA A 527 -6.54 4.87 -4.69
N GLU A 528 -5.36 5.46 -4.60
CA GLU A 528 -5.17 6.74 -3.89
C GLU A 528 -5.83 7.90 -4.65
N LYS A 529 -5.71 7.89 -5.99
CA LYS A 529 -6.05 9.05 -6.81
C LYS A 529 -6.79 8.69 -8.09
N ILE A 530 -7.96 9.29 -8.26
CA ILE A 530 -8.90 8.96 -9.34
C ILE A 530 -9.27 10.25 -10.09
N SER A 531 -8.88 10.32 -11.37
CA SER A 531 -9.15 11.46 -12.24
C SER A 531 -10.16 11.09 -13.34
N VAL A 532 -11.26 11.82 -13.43
CA VAL A 532 -12.24 11.67 -14.53
C VAL A 532 -12.36 13.00 -15.26
N SER A 533 -12.11 12.98 -16.57
CA SER A 533 -12.13 14.17 -17.45
C SER A 533 -13.03 14.00 -18.69
N SER A 534 -13.90 12.98 -18.65
CA SER A 534 -14.66 12.47 -19.80
C SER A 534 -16.01 11.92 -19.39
N THR A 535 -16.73 11.29 -20.33
CA THR A 535 -18.05 10.70 -20.08
C THR A 535 -17.95 9.31 -19.44
N VAL A 536 -18.75 9.04 -18.41
CA VAL A 536 -18.95 7.69 -17.84
C VAL A 536 -20.45 7.36 -17.86
N ASN A 537 -20.84 6.36 -18.65
CA ASN A 537 -22.21 5.84 -18.70
C ASN A 537 -22.28 4.51 -17.93
N ALA A 538 -23.06 4.43 -16.84
CA ALA A 538 -23.16 3.16 -16.10
C ALA A 538 -24.51 2.89 -15.42
N GLY A 539 -24.70 1.67 -14.91
CA GLY A 539 -25.77 1.38 -13.96
C GLY A 539 -25.54 2.09 -12.62
N SER A 540 -24.30 2.08 -12.13
CA SER A 540 -23.82 2.81 -10.94
C SER A 540 -22.33 3.11 -11.03
N VAL A 541 -21.85 4.12 -10.29
CA VAL A 541 -20.43 4.46 -10.14
C VAL A 541 -20.07 4.53 -8.66
N THR A 542 -18.98 3.86 -8.29
CA THR A 542 -18.30 3.99 -6.99
C THR A 542 -16.83 4.31 -7.25
N LEU A 543 -16.34 5.46 -6.80
CA LEU A 543 -14.91 5.78 -6.82
C LEU A 543 -14.43 5.92 -5.37
N THR A 544 -13.41 5.15 -4.99
CA THR A 544 -12.81 5.13 -3.66
C THR A 544 -11.36 5.60 -3.78
N ALA A 545 -11.11 6.86 -3.45
CA ALA A 545 -9.77 7.33 -3.13
C ALA A 545 -9.46 6.96 -1.67
N ALA A 546 -8.42 6.17 -1.43
CA ALA A 546 -7.96 5.81 -0.10
C ALA A 546 -6.44 5.88 -0.06
N ALA A 547 -5.86 6.52 0.96
CA ALA A 547 -4.42 6.63 1.15
C ALA A 547 -4.07 6.46 2.63
N ALA A 548 -3.00 5.72 2.92
CA ALA A 548 -2.48 5.51 4.27
C ALA A 548 -0.96 5.79 4.31
N ASP A 549 -0.49 6.38 5.40
CA ASP A 549 0.94 6.71 5.59
C ASP A 549 1.27 6.68 7.10
N ASP A 550 2.36 6.01 7.49
CA ASP A 550 2.88 5.97 8.86
C ASP A 550 4.05 6.97 9.07
N GLY A 551 4.52 7.59 8.00
CA GLY A 551 5.54 8.62 7.99
C GLY A 551 6.96 8.17 8.37
N GLU A 552 7.26 6.87 8.47
CA GLU A 552 8.61 6.43 8.87
C GLU A 552 9.65 6.75 7.78
N ILE A 553 10.54 7.71 8.04
CA ILE A 553 11.71 7.98 7.19
C ILE A 553 13.00 7.58 7.92
N THR A 554 13.86 6.86 7.20
CA THR A 554 15.17 6.39 7.66
C THR A 554 16.00 7.53 8.29
N GLY A 555 16.13 7.49 9.61
CA GLY A 555 16.80 8.54 10.40
C GLY A 555 15.93 9.21 11.47
N GLY A 556 14.65 8.83 11.61
CA GLY A 556 13.80 9.21 12.74
C GLY A 556 13.17 10.61 12.66
N ALA A 557 13.17 11.22 11.47
CA ALA A 557 12.27 12.34 11.19
C ALA A 557 10.99 11.77 10.57
N TYR A 558 9.82 12.06 11.14
CA TYR A 558 8.57 11.46 10.70
C TYR A 558 7.79 12.42 9.77
N PHE A 559 7.38 11.94 8.61
CA PHE A 559 6.78 12.77 7.55
C PHE A 559 5.69 12.01 6.78
N ALA A 560 4.45 12.07 7.24
CA ALA A 560 3.31 11.39 6.64
C ALA A 560 2.54 12.30 5.68
N THR A 561 2.25 11.81 4.46
CA THR A 561 1.68 12.54 3.32
C THR A 561 0.62 11.75 2.52
N PRO A 562 -0.44 11.22 3.15
CA PRO A 562 -1.48 10.47 2.43
C PRO A 562 -2.34 11.43 1.58
N GLU A 563 -2.32 11.27 0.25
CA GLU A 563 -3.04 12.08 -0.74
C GLU A 563 -4.19 11.24 -1.34
N ALA A 564 -5.41 11.41 -0.84
CA ALA A 564 -6.61 10.72 -1.33
C ALA A 564 -7.49 11.68 -2.15
N ILE A 565 -7.46 11.60 -3.49
CA ILE A 565 -8.10 12.61 -4.36
C ILE A 565 -9.02 11.99 -5.43
N ILE A 566 -10.25 12.48 -5.52
CA ILE A 566 -11.17 12.27 -6.64
C ILE A 566 -11.39 13.62 -7.34
N ASP A 567 -10.82 13.79 -8.54
CA ASP A 567 -11.01 14.98 -9.36
C ASP A 567 -11.87 14.67 -10.59
N LEU A 568 -13.07 15.26 -10.64
CA LEU A 568 -14.06 15.05 -11.70
C LEU A 568 -14.11 16.25 -12.67
N THR A 569 -13.04 17.05 -12.76
CA THR A 569 -12.99 18.28 -13.57
C THR A 569 -13.31 18.01 -15.04
N GLY A 570 -14.44 18.54 -15.51
CA GLY A 570 -14.91 18.36 -16.89
C GLY A 570 -15.58 17.01 -17.19
N ALA A 571 -15.78 16.13 -16.19
CA ALA A 571 -16.45 14.84 -16.40
C ALA A 571 -17.96 14.96 -16.67
N THR A 572 -18.51 13.94 -17.33
CA THR A 572 -19.96 13.76 -17.53
C THR A 572 -20.37 12.38 -17.03
N ILE A 573 -20.82 12.29 -15.78
CA ILE A 573 -21.22 11.02 -15.14
C ILE A 573 -22.72 10.80 -15.35
N ILE A 574 -23.11 9.74 -16.07
CA ILE A 574 -24.50 9.40 -16.35
C ILE A 574 -24.78 8.00 -15.80
N VAL A 575 -25.49 7.94 -14.67
CA VAL A 575 -25.85 6.67 -13.99
C VAL A 575 -27.34 6.52 -13.74
N THR A 576 -27.83 5.29 -13.87
CA THR A 576 -29.25 4.96 -13.55
C THR A 576 -29.51 4.70 -12.07
N GLY A 577 -28.45 4.48 -11.29
CA GLY A 577 -28.44 4.18 -9.86
C GLY A 577 -27.64 5.21 -9.06
N ALA A 578 -26.93 4.75 -8.04
CA ALA A 578 -26.11 5.64 -7.21
C ALA A 578 -24.82 6.09 -7.92
N ALA A 579 -24.42 7.33 -7.66
CA ALA A 579 -23.06 7.83 -7.81
C ALA A 579 -22.45 8.03 -6.41
N GLN A 580 -21.33 7.37 -6.13
CA GLN A 580 -20.66 7.39 -4.83
C GLN A 580 -19.18 7.74 -5.01
N PHE A 581 -18.69 8.71 -4.24
CA PHE A 581 -17.33 9.22 -4.33
C PHE A 581 -16.76 9.39 -2.92
N THR A 582 -15.78 8.59 -2.54
CA THR A 582 -15.21 8.57 -1.19
C THR A 582 -13.72 8.84 -1.25
N ALA A 583 -13.24 9.90 -0.63
CA ALA A 583 -11.82 10.17 -0.40
C ALA A 583 -11.48 9.98 1.09
N THR A 584 -10.46 9.17 1.40
CA THR A 584 -10.04 8.89 2.79
C THR A 584 -8.52 8.92 2.92
N ALA A 585 -7.98 9.93 3.60
CA ALA A 585 -6.56 10.03 3.91
C ALA A 585 -6.32 9.71 5.39
N THR A 586 -5.45 8.75 5.68
CA THR A 586 -5.19 8.25 7.03
C THR A 586 -3.71 8.35 7.39
N ALA A 587 -3.36 9.11 8.42
CA ALA A 587 -2.02 9.12 8.99
C ALA A 587 -2.04 8.44 10.37
N ASN A 588 -1.23 7.40 10.56
CA ASN A 588 -1.11 6.68 11.84
C ASN A 588 0.37 6.59 12.23
N VAL A 589 0.83 7.55 13.02
CA VAL A 589 2.26 7.78 13.26
C VAL A 589 2.59 7.60 14.73
N GLU A 590 3.46 6.65 15.04
CA GLU A 590 4.12 6.49 16.34
C GLU A 590 5.58 6.92 16.15
N ALA A 591 5.96 8.06 16.74
CA ALA A 591 7.23 8.73 16.52
C ALA A 591 8.11 8.69 17.78
N GLU A 592 9.26 8.01 17.66
CA GLU A 592 10.27 7.81 18.70
C GLU A 592 11.51 8.72 18.49
N THR A 593 12.33 8.88 19.55
CA THR A 593 13.47 9.80 19.62
C THR A 593 14.51 9.64 18.50
N ALA A 594 14.95 10.76 17.92
CA ALA A 594 15.93 10.80 16.84
C ALA A 594 17.06 11.82 17.06
N GLU A 595 18.26 11.52 16.54
CA GLU A 595 19.46 12.36 16.63
C GLU A 595 19.54 13.37 15.47
N VAL A 596 18.82 14.48 15.58
CA VAL A 596 18.75 15.54 14.55
C VAL A 596 19.89 16.57 14.72
N GLY A 597 21.12 16.07 14.74
CA GLY A 597 22.34 16.88 14.83
C GLY A 597 22.80 17.08 16.28
N PRO A 598 22.75 18.31 16.85
CA PRO A 598 23.03 18.53 18.27
C PRO A 598 21.80 18.28 19.17
N LEU A 599 20.60 18.21 18.58
CA LEU A 599 19.35 17.95 19.28
C LEU A 599 19.02 16.45 19.15
N ALA A 600 18.90 15.77 20.28
CA ALA A 600 18.05 14.59 20.35
C ALA A 600 16.60 15.06 20.52
N GLY A 601 15.64 14.36 19.90
CA GLY A 601 14.23 14.66 20.06
C GLY A 601 13.34 14.04 18.99
N VAL A 602 12.03 14.26 19.11
CA VAL A 602 11.02 13.83 18.13
C VAL A 602 10.56 15.00 17.28
N ILE A 603 10.56 14.81 15.96
CA ILE A 603 9.96 15.74 15.00
C ILE A 603 9.04 14.95 14.06
N ALA A 604 7.74 15.23 14.11
CA ALA A 604 6.73 14.66 13.22
C ALA A 604 5.98 15.75 12.45
N THR A 605 5.79 15.55 11.13
CA THR A 605 5.07 16.47 10.25
C THR A 605 4.06 15.69 9.41
N ILE A 606 2.79 16.06 9.51
CA ILE A 606 1.64 15.29 9.03
C ILE A 606 0.83 16.16 8.07
N LEU A 607 0.78 15.78 6.79
CA LEU A 607 0.17 16.58 5.70
C LEU A 607 -0.89 15.79 4.90
N PRO A 608 -1.99 15.31 5.52
CA PRO A 608 -3.03 14.53 4.84
C PRO A 608 -4.00 15.41 4.03
N GLU A 609 -4.25 15.00 2.79
CA GLU A 609 -5.28 15.63 1.95
C GLU A 609 -6.31 14.59 1.50
N ALA A 610 -7.59 14.83 1.83
CA ALA A 610 -8.73 14.08 1.30
C ALA A 610 -9.64 15.04 0.52
N ARG A 611 -9.78 14.85 -0.80
CA ARG A 611 -10.56 15.76 -1.65
C ARG A 611 -11.50 15.03 -2.62
N VAL A 612 -12.75 15.46 -2.68
CA VAL A 612 -13.69 15.12 -3.77
C VAL A 612 -14.15 16.40 -4.47
N LYS A 613 -13.78 16.57 -5.74
CA LYS A 613 -13.89 17.83 -6.47
C LYS A 613 -14.70 17.68 -7.76
N PHE A 614 -15.81 18.41 -7.82
CA PHE A 614 -16.61 18.63 -9.02
C PHE A 614 -16.32 20.03 -9.54
N SER A 615 -15.90 20.17 -10.80
CA SER A 615 -15.53 21.46 -11.40
C SER A 615 -15.85 21.44 -12.89
N SER A 616 -16.90 22.18 -13.29
CA SER A 616 -17.51 22.06 -14.62
C SER A 616 -17.92 20.60 -14.93
N THR A 617 -18.41 19.89 -13.90
CA THR A 617 -18.79 18.48 -13.95
C THR A 617 -20.30 18.34 -14.12
N ASP A 618 -20.74 17.51 -15.06
CA ASP A 618 -22.13 17.12 -15.20
C ASP A 618 -22.35 15.75 -14.53
N VAL A 619 -23.36 15.62 -13.68
CA VAL A 619 -23.77 14.35 -13.05
C VAL A 619 -25.26 14.15 -13.26
N THR A 620 -25.66 12.97 -13.74
CA THR A 620 -27.03 12.48 -13.76
C THR A 620 -27.08 11.18 -12.97
N ALA A 621 -27.85 11.13 -11.87
CA ALA A 621 -27.88 9.98 -10.97
C ALA A 621 -29.26 9.73 -10.32
N ALA A 622 -29.47 8.54 -9.76
CA ALA A 622 -30.63 8.27 -8.90
C ALA A 622 -30.42 8.86 -7.50
N SER A 623 -29.21 8.74 -6.95
CA SER A 623 -28.73 9.36 -5.71
C SER A 623 -27.25 9.73 -5.84
N LEU A 624 -26.79 10.70 -5.05
CA LEU A 624 -25.40 11.17 -5.06
C LEU A 624 -24.86 11.25 -3.63
N SER A 625 -23.72 10.59 -3.38
CA SER A 625 -22.94 10.76 -2.15
C SER A 625 -21.50 11.09 -2.50
N ALA A 626 -20.98 12.18 -1.95
CA ALA A 626 -19.56 12.52 -1.98
C ALA A 626 -19.06 12.79 -0.56
N SER A 627 -17.96 12.15 -0.15
CA SER A 627 -17.42 12.27 1.20
C SER A 627 -15.90 12.33 1.20
N SER A 628 -15.32 13.32 1.87
CA SER A 628 -13.87 13.45 2.09
C SER A 628 -13.56 13.30 3.58
N THR A 629 -12.63 12.42 3.94
CA THR A 629 -12.30 12.09 5.34
C THR A 629 -10.81 12.14 5.57
N VAL A 630 -10.36 13.00 6.48
CA VAL A 630 -9.02 12.92 7.09
C VAL A 630 -9.13 12.23 8.44
N THR A 631 -8.26 11.25 8.70
CA THR A 631 -8.06 10.68 10.04
C THR A 631 -6.58 10.74 10.39
N VAL A 632 -6.26 11.29 11.57
CA VAL A 632 -4.90 11.38 12.09
C VAL A 632 -4.85 10.79 13.48
N THR A 633 -3.98 9.81 13.66
CA THR A 633 -3.50 9.32 14.95
C THR A 633 -2.01 9.64 15.01
N LEU A 634 -1.59 10.51 15.94
CA LEU A 634 -0.18 10.84 16.16
C LEU A 634 0.19 10.67 17.63
N THR A 635 1.18 9.84 17.89
CA THR A 635 1.88 9.75 19.17
C THR A 635 3.33 10.18 18.91
N ALA A 636 3.78 11.30 19.48
CA ALA A 636 5.14 11.79 19.35
C ALA A 636 5.76 11.91 20.74
N LYS A 637 6.60 10.95 21.12
CA LYS A 637 7.11 10.77 22.49
C LYS A 637 8.62 10.83 22.52
N ASP A 638 9.14 11.89 23.14
CA ASP A 638 10.54 11.97 23.51
C ASP A 638 10.69 11.70 25.01
N GLU A 639 11.38 10.62 25.37
CA GLU A 639 11.45 10.09 26.74
C GLU A 639 12.92 9.83 27.07
N SER A 640 13.47 10.61 28.01
CA SER A 640 14.89 10.58 28.38
C SER A 640 15.39 9.22 28.90
N ASP A 641 16.52 8.70 28.40
CA ASP A 641 17.15 7.47 28.92
C ASP A 641 18.28 7.76 29.90
N ALA A 642 18.16 7.20 31.11
CA ALA A 642 19.21 7.18 32.13
C ALA A 642 20.49 6.39 31.71
N GLY A 643 20.47 5.71 30.56
CA GLY A 643 21.63 5.12 29.88
C GLY A 643 22.34 6.09 28.93
N SER A 644 21.69 6.51 27.83
CA SER A 644 22.31 7.35 26.79
C SER A 644 22.39 8.83 27.13
N ASP A 645 21.37 9.40 27.77
CA ASP A 645 21.14 10.85 27.79
C ASP A 645 21.83 11.52 29.00
N ASN A 646 22.91 10.87 29.43
CA ASN A 646 23.95 11.43 30.29
C ASN A 646 24.98 12.25 29.51
N ASP A 647 24.76 12.55 28.22
CA ASP A 647 25.54 13.57 27.52
C ASP A 647 25.10 14.94 28.05
N GLU A 648 25.87 15.45 29.02
CA GLU A 648 25.60 16.69 29.77
C GLU A 648 25.62 17.98 28.91
N LYS A 649 25.48 17.86 27.59
CA LYS A 649 25.51 18.92 26.58
C LYS A 649 24.28 18.92 25.65
N LYS A 650 23.20 18.26 26.06
CA LYS A 650 21.90 18.31 25.37
C LYS A 650 20.82 18.83 26.32
N ASP A 651 19.70 19.27 25.75
CA ASP A 651 18.44 19.40 26.47
C ASP A 651 17.84 18.00 26.72
N ALA A 652 16.88 17.88 27.64
CA ALA A 652 16.50 16.59 28.22
C ALA A 652 15.40 15.84 27.46
N ALA A 653 14.45 16.58 26.90
CA ALA A 653 13.46 16.04 25.95
C ALA A 653 12.90 17.17 25.06
N VAL A 654 12.78 16.95 23.76
CA VAL A 654 12.19 17.87 22.79
C VAL A 654 11.26 17.11 21.84
N SER A 655 9.95 17.41 21.89
CA SER A 655 8.95 16.81 21.00
C SER A 655 8.18 17.88 20.25
N VAL A 656 8.20 17.81 18.91
CA VAL A 656 7.60 18.81 18.01
C VAL A 656 6.72 18.14 16.98
N THR A 657 5.46 18.55 16.91
CA THR A 657 4.48 18.06 15.94
C THR A 657 3.88 19.19 15.12
N VAL A 658 3.73 18.94 13.82
CA VAL A 658 3.07 19.86 12.87
C VAL A 658 2.03 19.08 12.07
N LEU A 659 0.79 19.55 12.08
CA LEU A 659 -0.32 18.99 11.31
C LEU A 659 -0.95 20.07 10.43
N VAL A 660 -0.94 19.85 9.11
CA VAL A 660 -1.72 20.65 8.16
C VAL A 660 -2.62 19.71 7.37
N SER A 661 -3.94 19.81 7.54
CA SER A 661 -4.90 18.88 6.93
C SER A 661 -5.99 19.57 6.12
N ASP A 662 -6.36 18.96 4.99
CA ASP A 662 -7.41 19.42 4.09
C ASP A 662 -8.41 18.27 3.83
N ALA A 663 -9.62 18.35 4.41
CA ALA A 663 -10.75 17.47 4.11
C ALA A 663 -11.82 18.28 3.34
N ILE A 664 -11.90 18.13 2.01
CA ILE A 664 -12.67 19.06 1.15
C ILE A 664 -13.53 18.35 0.11
N THR A 665 -14.86 18.47 0.25
CA THR A 665 -15.85 18.06 -0.76
C THR A 665 -16.47 19.28 -1.42
N GLU A 666 -16.09 19.58 -2.66
CA GLU A 666 -16.41 20.85 -3.32
C GLU A 666 -17.05 20.71 -4.71
N VAL A 667 -18.12 21.47 -4.93
CA VAL A 667 -18.81 21.61 -6.22
C VAL A 667 -18.62 23.03 -6.73
N LEU A 668 -17.96 23.17 -7.88
CA LEU A 668 -17.41 24.42 -8.41
C LEU A 668 -17.76 24.65 -9.89
N ALA A 669 -17.47 25.87 -10.35
CA ALA A 669 -17.29 26.21 -11.77
C ALA A 669 -18.43 25.80 -12.73
N GLY A 670 -19.68 25.96 -12.27
CA GLY A 670 -20.87 25.72 -13.10
C GLY A 670 -21.29 24.26 -13.25
N SER A 671 -20.83 23.38 -12.36
CA SER A 671 -21.20 21.94 -12.38
C SER A 671 -22.72 21.73 -12.26
N VAL A 672 -23.26 20.72 -12.96
CA VAL A 672 -24.71 20.42 -13.01
C VAL A 672 -24.99 19.04 -12.43
N LEU A 673 -25.58 18.99 -11.24
CA LEU A 673 -25.88 17.75 -10.52
C LEU A 673 -27.40 17.46 -10.59
N SER A 674 -27.80 16.68 -11.60
CA SER A 674 -29.18 16.22 -11.81
C SER A 674 -29.43 14.91 -11.06
N VAL A 675 -30.18 14.95 -9.97
CA VAL A 675 -30.40 13.79 -9.07
C VAL A 675 -31.90 13.61 -8.78
N SER A 676 -32.37 12.36 -8.65
CA SER A 676 -33.80 12.06 -8.39
C SER A 676 -34.13 11.68 -6.94
N GLY A 677 -33.12 11.58 -6.09
CA GLY A 677 -33.23 11.18 -4.69
C GLY A 677 -32.25 11.99 -3.82
N ALA A 678 -31.81 11.46 -2.69
CA ALA A 678 -30.92 12.21 -1.78
C ALA A 678 -29.57 12.60 -2.43
N VAL A 679 -29.10 13.80 -2.08
CA VAL A 679 -27.75 14.32 -2.35
C VAL A 679 -27.05 14.58 -1.02
N SER A 680 -25.87 14.00 -0.82
CA SER A 680 -25.03 14.19 0.36
C SER A 680 -23.61 14.58 -0.06
N LEU A 681 -23.11 15.70 0.48
CA LEU A 681 -21.76 16.23 0.25
C LEU A 681 -21.11 16.47 1.62
N THR A 682 -20.16 15.64 2.04
CA THR A 682 -19.60 15.68 3.40
C THR A 682 -18.08 15.82 3.44
N ALA A 683 -17.58 16.50 4.46
CA ALA A 683 -16.17 16.54 4.84
C ALA A 683 -16.04 16.21 6.33
N THR A 684 -15.07 15.36 6.68
CA THR A 684 -14.84 14.89 8.05
C THR A 684 -13.35 14.97 8.37
N SER A 685 -13.02 15.46 9.57
CA SER A 685 -11.67 15.40 10.13
C SER A 685 -11.70 14.79 11.53
N ASN A 686 -10.97 13.71 11.74
CA ASN A 686 -10.82 13.04 13.04
C ASN A 686 -9.35 13.15 13.47
N LEU A 687 -9.04 14.00 14.45
CA LEU A 687 -7.67 14.33 14.83
C LEU A 687 -7.37 13.89 16.27
N THR A 688 -6.53 12.89 16.49
CA THR A 688 -6.03 12.50 17.80
C THR A 688 -4.51 12.65 17.83
N MET A 689 -4.01 13.50 18.72
CA MET A 689 -2.60 13.86 18.78
C MET A 689 -2.11 13.90 20.23
N THR A 690 -1.00 13.21 20.50
CA THR A 690 -0.21 13.34 21.73
C THR A 690 1.21 13.77 21.36
N THR A 691 1.67 14.88 21.93
CA THR A 691 3.03 15.40 21.79
C THR A 691 3.63 15.50 23.19
N GLU A 692 4.59 14.65 23.52
CA GLU A 692 5.08 14.46 24.88
C GLU A 692 6.62 14.50 24.93
N ALA A 693 7.16 15.28 25.86
CA ALA A 693 8.59 15.45 26.11
C ALA A 693 8.88 15.25 27.61
N ASP A 694 9.33 14.05 28.00
CA ASP A 694 9.51 13.65 29.39
C ASP A 694 10.99 13.59 29.80
N GLY A 695 11.39 14.57 30.61
CA GLY A 695 12.72 14.62 31.24
C GLY A 695 12.84 13.80 32.52
N GLY A 696 11.78 13.16 33.02
CA GLY A 696 11.70 12.60 34.37
C GLY A 696 12.67 11.45 34.67
N SER A 697 13.13 10.74 33.64
CA SER A 697 14.19 9.73 33.74
C SER A 697 15.61 10.31 33.52
N GLY A 698 15.70 11.51 32.95
CA GLY A 698 16.91 12.26 32.67
C GLY A 698 17.47 13.00 33.88
N GLY A 699 18.81 13.15 33.90
CA GLY A 699 19.51 13.76 35.02
C GLY A 699 19.36 15.28 35.12
N LYS A 700 19.42 15.99 33.99
CA LYS A 700 19.58 17.46 33.92
C LYS A 700 18.99 18.01 32.62
N GLY A 701 18.58 19.27 32.62
CA GLY A 701 18.13 19.98 31.42
C GLY A 701 16.63 20.28 31.38
N ALA A 702 16.23 21.03 30.36
CA ALA A 702 14.85 21.44 30.11
C ALA A 702 14.11 20.43 29.20
N SER A 703 12.78 20.43 29.30
CA SER A 703 11.92 19.64 28.40
C SER A 703 10.90 20.51 27.70
N VAL A 704 10.76 20.34 26.38
CA VAL A 704 9.98 21.23 25.51
C VAL A 704 9.05 20.45 24.59
N ALA A 705 7.75 20.73 24.65
CA ALA A 705 6.74 20.12 23.79
C ALA A 705 5.99 21.18 22.97
N VAL A 706 5.89 20.99 21.65
CA VAL A 706 5.26 21.95 20.74
C VAL A 706 4.32 21.24 19.76
N SER A 707 3.05 21.63 19.72
CA SER A 707 2.11 21.23 18.66
C SER A 707 1.62 22.44 17.85
N GLU A 708 1.67 22.33 16.52
CA GLU A 708 1.03 23.27 15.58
C GLU A 708 0.00 22.51 14.72
N VAL A 709 -1.26 22.93 14.77
CA VAL A 709 -2.38 22.28 14.08
C VAL A 709 -3.18 23.30 13.26
N ASN A 710 -3.29 23.08 11.96
CA ASN A 710 -4.06 23.90 11.02
C ASN A 710 -4.90 22.98 10.13
N ALA A 711 -6.22 22.99 10.29
CA ALA A 711 -7.10 21.97 9.71
C ALA A 711 -8.30 22.58 8.98
N THR A 712 -8.43 22.33 7.67
CA THR A 712 -9.61 22.69 6.87
C THR A 712 -10.56 21.51 6.77
N THR A 713 -11.82 21.69 7.19
CA THR A 713 -12.91 20.72 6.93
C THR A 713 -14.04 21.43 6.19
N ARG A 714 -14.26 21.15 4.90
CA ARG A 714 -15.16 21.97 4.05
C ARG A 714 -16.07 21.16 3.14
N ALA A 715 -17.37 21.48 3.15
CA ALA A 715 -18.34 21.03 2.16
C ALA A 715 -19.02 22.23 1.48
N ASN A 716 -18.92 22.37 0.15
CA ASN A 716 -19.47 23.56 -0.52
C ASN A 716 -20.03 23.38 -1.94
N VAL A 717 -21.01 24.21 -2.30
CA VAL A 717 -21.56 24.30 -3.68
C VAL A 717 -21.51 25.75 -4.16
N SER A 718 -20.63 26.08 -5.08
CA SER A 718 -20.36 27.46 -5.51
C SER A 718 -20.14 27.65 -7.01
N GLY A 719 -20.02 28.91 -7.44
CA GLY A 719 -19.44 29.27 -8.73
C GLY A 719 -20.37 29.07 -9.93
N GLY A 720 -21.68 29.29 -9.77
CA GLY A 720 -22.69 29.11 -10.81
C GLY A 720 -23.25 27.69 -10.90
N SER A 721 -22.81 26.78 -10.02
CA SER A 721 -23.20 25.37 -10.03
C SER A 721 -24.68 25.16 -9.69
N THR A 722 -25.24 24.04 -10.13
CA THR A 722 -26.66 23.71 -9.93
C THR A 722 -26.84 22.30 -9.39
N ILE A 723 -27.83 22.11 -8.52
CA ILE A 723 -28.33 20.80 -8.08
C ILE A 723 -29.83 20.78 -8.31
N GLY A 724 -30.35 19.79 -9.02
CA GLY A 724 -31.75 19.79 -9.44
C GLY A 724 -32.26 18.45 -9.98
N ALA A 725 -33.43 18.50 -10.61
CA ALA A 725 -34.22 17.32 -10.93
C ALA A 725 -33.64 16.46 -12.08
N ASN A 726 -33.39 15.19 -11.81
CA ASN A 726 -33.15 14.19 -12.86
C ASN A 726 -34.49 13.79 -13.53
N ALA A 727 -34.58 13.94 -14.85
CA ALA A 727 -35.76 13.61 -15.67
C ALA A 727 -37.11 14.19 -15.17
N GLY A 728 -37.06 15.28 -14.38
CA GLY A 728 -38.23 15.91 -13.76
C GLY A 728 -38.61 15.39 -12.37
N ASN A 729 -37.90 14.40 -11.82
CA ASN A 729 -38.00 14.07 -10.40
C ASN A 729 -36.94 14.85 -9.61
N THR A 730 -37.36 15.62 -8.61
CA THR A 730 -36.49 16.46 -7.76
C THR A 730 -35.74 15.63 -6.71
N PRO A 731 -34.52 16.02 -6.30
CA PRO A 731 -33.83 15.41 -5.16
C PRO A 731 -34.71 15.34 -3.90
N ASP A 732 -34.69 14.22 -3.19
CA ASP A 732 -35.45 14.05 -1.93
C ASP A 732 -34.93 15.00 -0.82
N SER A 733 -33.62 15.27 -0.83
CA SER A 733 -32.93 16.17 0.09
C SER A 733 -31.59 16.59 -0.50
N ILE A 734 -31.03 17.70 -0.01
CA ILE A 734 -29.65 18.11 -0.28
C ILE A 734 -28.98 18.41 1.06
N ALA A 735 -27.93 17.67 1.41
CA ALA A 735 -27.17 17.85 2.64
C ALA A 735 -25.70 18.21 2.33
N LEU A 736 -25.22 19.30 2.93
CA LEU A 736 -23.81 19.67 3.01
C LEU A 736 -23.37 19.55 4.47
N GLY A 737 -22.32 18.78 4.76
CA GLY A 737 -21.83 18.55 6.12
C GLY A 737 -20.32 18.74 6.24
N ALA A 738 -19.87 19.48 7.24
CA ALA A 738 -18.47 19.60 7.62
C ALA A 738 -18.34 19.29 9.12
N THR A 739 -17.62 18.24 9.48
CA THR A 739 -17.51 17.75 10.86
C THR A 739 -16.05 17.56 11.27
N LEU A 740 -15.60 18.35 12.25
CA LEU A 740 -14.31 18.16 12.91
C LEU A 740 -14.53 17.57 14.31
N THR A 741 -13.73 16.56 14.65
CA THR A 741 -13.54 16.07 16.02
C THR A 741 -12.05 16.06 16.31
N SER A 742 -11.62 16.70 17.40
CA SER A 742 -10.21 16.76 17.78
C SER A 742 -9.96 16.46 19.26
N ASN A 743 -8.82 15.82 19.52
CA ASN A 743 -8.24 15.62 20.83
C ASN A 743 -6.73 15.84 20.73
N ILE A 744 -6.30 17.05 21.03
CA ILE A 744 -4.90 17.50 20.95
C ILE A 744 -4.34 17.60 22.37
N THR A 745 -3.28 16.84 22.65
CA THR A 745 -2.60 16.78 23.94
C THR A 745 -1.12 17.11 23.76
N THR A 746 -0.61 18.10 24.50
CA THR A 746 0.80 18.52 24.47
C THR A 746 1.32 18.58 25.90
N ILE A 747 2.40 17.86 26.20
CA ILE A 747 2.90 17.62 27.56
C ILE A 747 4.43 17.78 27.59
N ALA A 748 4.95 18.57 28.53
CA ALA A 748 6.36 18.54 28.90
C ALA A 748 6.50 18.23 30.40
N ARG A 749 7.48 17.39 30.78
CA ARG A 749 7.84 17.12 32.18
C ARG A 749 9.33 17.37 32.42
N SER A 750 9.66 18.03 33.53
CA SER A 750 11.03 18.42 33.89
C SER A 750 11.92 17.23 34.30
N THR A 751 13.21 17.50 34.50
CA THR A 751 14.23 16.51 34.92
C THR A 751 14.36 16.36 36.44
N ALA A 752 14.85 15.20 36.88
CA ALA A 752 14.93 14.81 38.29
C ALA A 752 16.03 15.57 39.08
N GLY A 753 17.18 15.85 38.45
CA GLY A 753 18.19 16.77 39.00
C GLY A 753 17.91 18.24 38.69
N GLY A 754 16.94 18.51 37.81
CA GLY A 754 16.50 19.83 37.42
C GLY A 754 17.66 20.74 37.02
N SER A 755 17.89 21.76 37.84
CA SER A 755 18.91 22.79 37.70
C SER A 755 20.34 22.38 38.13
N ASP A 756 20.65 21.11 38.38
CA ASP A 756 22.02 20.68 38.71
C ASP A 756 23.00 20.90 37.54
N GLN A 757 24.09 21.66 37.73
CA GLN A 757 25.01 22.02 36.63
C GLN A 757 25.66 20.79 35.98
N SER A 758 25.72 20.76 34.64
CA SER A 758 26.47 19.78 33.85
C SER A 758 27.96 19.70 34.22
N ALA A 759 28.45 18.50 34.59
CA ALA A 759 29.81 18.28 35.08
C ALA A 759 30.87 18.22 33.96
N GLY A 760 30.45 17.90 32.73
CA GLY A 760 31.26 17.85 31.50
C GLY A 760 31.44 19.18 30.77
N GLY A 761 30.96 20.28 31.35
CA GLY A 761 30.82 21.60 30.71
C GLY A 761 29.36 21.89 30.35
N ASP A 762 29.08 23.15 30.05
CA ASP A 762 27.72 23.68 29.93
C ASP A 762 26.97 23.16 28.69
N ASN A 763 25.68 22.86 28.83
CA ASN A 763 24.78 22.56 27.71
C ASN A 763 24.30 23.84 26.99
N GLU A 764 23.63 23.70 25.84
CA GLU A 764 23.09 24.82 25.06
C GLU A 764 22.28 25.82 25.90
N SER A 765 21.43 25.34 26.81
CA SER A 765 20.61 26.15 27.71
C SER A 765 21.44 26.89 28.77
N GLU A 766 22.43 26.25 29.38
CA GLU A 766 23.39 26.86 30.31
C GLU A 766 24.31 27.89 29.62
N GLU A 767 24.78 27.59 28.40
CA GLU A 767 25.50 28.51 27.51
C GLU A 767 24.62 29.71 27.09
N ARG A 768 23.29 29.61 27.14
CA ARG A 768 22.38 30.76 27.03
C ARG A 768 22.20 31.51 28.35
N LEU A 769 22.16 30.85 29.49
CA LEU A 769 22.05 31.52 30.80
C LEU A 769 23.33 32.30 31.18
N LYS A 770 24.49 31.87 30.67
CA LYS A 770 25.79 32.53 30.91
C LYS A 770 26.06 33.74 30.00
N ASP A 771 25.41 33.80 28.84
CA ASP A 771 25.48 34.91 27.87
C ASP A 771 24.10 35.06 27.20
N PRO A 772 23.08 35.64 27.87
CA PRO A 772 21.70 35.65 27.38
C PRO A 772 21.52 36.29 26.00
N ASN A 773 22.35 37.28 25.68
CA ASN A 773 22.20 38.11 24.48
C ASN A 773 23.06 37.63 23.28
N LYS A 774 24.06 36.76 23.52
CA LYS A 774 25.05 36.22 22.57
C LYS A 774 26.14 37.19 22.10
N ASP A 775 26.54 38.15 22.94
CA ASP A 775 27.68 39.05 22.70
C ASP A 775 29.00 38.59 23.36
N SER A 776 29.00 37.43 24.02
CA SER A 776 30.14 36.87 24.77
C SER A 776 30.57 37.72 25.99
N ASN A 777 29.71 38.62 26.45
CA ASN A 777 29.75 39.12 27.82
C ASN A 777 29.07 38.10 28.75
N THR A 778 29.51 38.02 30.00
CA THR A 778 28.87 37.20 31.05
C THR A 778 28.52 38.03 32.29
N SER A 779 28.45 39.35 32.13
CA SER A 779 28.07 40.30 33.20
C SER A 779 26.56 40.41 33.40
N ASP A 780 25.78 39.96 32.42
CA ASP A 780 24.31 39.87 32.39
C ASP A 780 23.80 38.44 32.61
N LYS A 781 24.70 37.50 32.97
CA LYS A 781 24.33 36.12 33.30
C LYS A 781 23.37 36.05 34.49
N ALA A 782 22.49 35.06 34.50
CA ALA A 782 21.53 34.87 35.58
C ALA A 782 22.21 34.29 36.84
N THR A 783 22.15 35.00 37.99
CA THR A 783 22.70 34.54 39.28
C THR A 783 21.87 35.03 40.48
N THR A 784 21.85 34.25 41.55
CA THR A 784 21.44 34.70 42.90
C THR A 784 22.66 34.92 43.80
N SER A 785 22.44 35.34 45.05
CA SER A 785 23.49 35.35 46.09
C SER A 785 23.94 33.95 46.53
N GLY A 786 23.23 32.88 46.14
CA GLY A 786 23.59 31.49 46.41
C GLY A 786 24.41 30.81 45.31
N GLY A 787 24.36 31.31 44.07
CA GLY A 787 25.04 30.71 42.93
C GLY A 787 24.50 31.20 41.57
N ASP A 788 25.00 30.62 40.49
CA ASP A 788 24.47 30.84 39.14
C ASP A 788 23.08 30.20 39.00
N ILE A 789 22.20 30.80 38.19
CA ILE A 789 20.90 30.23 37.86
C ILE A 789 21.08 29.32 36.65
N THR A 790 21.40 28.07 36.95
CA THR A 790 21.16 26.92 36.07
C THR A 790 19.66 26.59 36.07
N PHE A 791 19.15 26.01 34.99
CA PHE A 791 17.71 25.96 34.72
C PHE A 791 17.18 24.55 34.55
N ALA A 792 16.03 24.29 35.16
CA ALA A 792 15.08 23.33 34.64
C ALA A 792 13.68 23.96 34.56
N GLY A 793 12.93 23.46 33.59
CA GLY A 793 11.51 23.66 33.53
C GLY A 793 10.90 22.87 32.38
N ALA A 794 9.61 22.65 32.49
CA ALA A 794 8.78 22.17 31.39
C ALA A 794 8.22 23.38 30.62
N VAL A 795 8.31 23.34 29.29
CA VAL A 795 7.75 24.37 28.40
C VAL A 795 6.86 23.72 27.36
N THR A 796 5.58 24.08 27.37
CA THR A 796 4.57 23.53 26.47
C THR A 796 3.93 24.64 25.64
N VAL A 797 3.92 24.46 24.32
CA VAL A 797 3.22 25.34 23.39
C VAL A 797 2.25 24.51 22.55
N SER A 798 0.96 24.86 22.57
CA SER A 798 -0.02 24.28 21.65
C SER A 798 -0.71 25.39 20.87
N ASP A 799 -0.71 25.28 19.54
CA ASP A 799 -1.27 26.26 18.62
C ASP A 799 -2.27 25.58 17.66
N TYR A 800 -3.56 25.77 17.93
CA TYR A 800 -4.66 25.01 17.35
C TYR A 800 -5.62 25.93 16.57
N ARG A 801 -5.60 25.85 15.23
CA ARG A 801 -6.38 26.74 14.34
C ARG A 801 -7.21 25.98 13.29
N PRO A 802 -8.35 25.37 13.67
CA PRO A 802 -9.24 24.72 12.72
C PRO A 802 -10.19 25.68 11.99
N THR A 803 -10.61 25.31 10.79
CA THR A 803 -11.68 25.96 10.01
C THR A 803 -12.64 24.92 9.44
N THR A 804 -13.85 24.89 9.99
CA THR A 804 -14.93 23.95 9.60
C THR A 804 -16.06 24.71 8.91
N GLU A 805 -16.35 24.42 7.64
CA GLU A 805 -17.26 25.23 6.81
C GLU A 805 -18.24 24.43 5.94
N ALA A 806 -19.53 24.80 5.98
CA ALA A 806 -20.57 24.29 5.08
C ALA A 806 -21.27 25.45 4.35
N PHE A 807 -21.15 25.58 3.02
CA PHE A 807 -21.71 26.77 2.33
C PHE A 807 -22.21 26.59 0.90
N VAL A 808 -23.13 27.48 0.52
CA VAL A 808 -23.65 27.61 -0.85
C VAL A 808 -23.43 29.05 -1.33
N GLN A 809 -22.70 29.25 -2.43
CA GLN A 809 -22.34 30.58 -2.91
C GLN A 809 -22.50 30.78 -4.43
N ALA A 810 -23.48 31.59 -4.81
CA ALA A 810 -23.86 31.88 -6.19
C ALA A 810 -24.25 30.62 -6.99
N SER A 811 -25.21 29.87 -6.48
CA SER A 811 -25.62 28.53 -6.98
C SER A 811 -27.14 28.37 -7.02
N THR A 812 -27.66 27.42 -7.80
CA THR A 812 -29.11 27.11 -7.83
C THR A 812 -29.38 25.69 -7.35
N LEU A 813 -30.10 25.53 -6.23
CA LEU A 813 -30.42 24.23 -5.63
C LEU A 813 -31.94 24.01 -5.64
N THR A 814 -32.39 22.85 -6.08
CA THR A 814 -33.80 22.44 -6.06
C THR A 814 -33.94 21.05 -5.44
N SER A 815 -34.85 20.92 -4.47
CA SER A 815 -35.16 19.71 -3.72
C SER A 815 -36.68 19.61 -3.48
N GLY A 816 -37.22 18.40 -3.40
CA GLY A 816 -38.58 18.13 -2.93
C GLY A 816 -38.70 18.14 -1.40
N GLY A 817 -37.57 17.99 -0.70
CA GLY A 817 -37.46 18.09 0.76
C GLY A 817 -36.57 19.25 1.18
N ALA A 818 -35.80 19.06 2.25
CA ALA A 818 -34.97 20.13 2.84
C ALA A 818 -33.61 20.29 2.14
N ILE A 819 -33.06 21.50 2.22
CA ILE A 819 -31.64 21.81 1.99
C ILE A 819 -31.01 22.09 3.36
N THR A 820 -29.99 21.33 3.74
CA THR A 820 -29.33 21.44 5.06
C THR A 820 -27.83 21.67 4.90
N LEU A 821 -27.29 22.68 5.57
CA LEU A 821 -25.87 22.99 5.68
C LEU A 821 -25.46 22.90 7.15
N THR A 822 -24.63 21.92 7.51
CA THR A 822 -24.15 21.71 8.88
C THR A 822 -22.64 21.85 8.95
N ALA A 823 -22.14 22.78 9.75
CA ALA A 823 -20.75 22.84 10.18
C ALA A 823 -20.69 22.54 11.69
N GLN A 824 -19.90 21.55 12.10
CA GLN A 824 -19.77 21.13 13.48
C GLN A 824 -18.31 20.90 13.86
N SER A 825 -17.87 21.49 14.97
CA SER A 825 -16.58 21.23 15.58
C SER A 825 -16.75 20.69 17.00
N THR A 826 -15.98 19.67 17.37
CA THR A 826 -15.98 19.04 18.69
C THR A 826 -14.52 18.95 19.15
N ASP A 827 -14.09 19.96 19.89
CA ASP A 827 -12.68 20.23 20.14
C ASP A 827 -12.28 19.94 21.58
N LYS A 828 -11.13 19.28 21.75
CA LYS A 828 -10.43 19.13 23.03
C LYS A 828 -8.96 19.47 22.85
N VAL A 829 -8.46 20.43 23.63
CA VAL A 829 -7.07 20.90 23.56
C VAL A 829 -6.52 20.96 24.97
N THR A 830 -5.49 20.17 25.27
CA THR A 830 -4.84 20.08 26.58
C THR A 830 -3.35 20.38 26.43
N ALA A 831 -2.89 21.43 27.09
CA ALA A 831 -1.49 21.80 27.16
C ALA A 831 -1.02 21.79 28.63
N THR A 832 -0.10 20.89 28.97
CA THR A 832 0.41 20.70 30.34
C THR A 832 1.92 20.87 30.38
N ALA A 833 2.44 21.60 31.35
CA ALA A 833 3.86 21.67 31.70
C ALA A 833 4.04 21.32 33.17
N ASP A 834 4.89 20.34 33.45
CA ASP A 834 5.07 19.74 34.77
C ASP A 834 6.51 19.91 35.26
N GLY A 835 6.70 20.71 36.31
CA GLY A 835 7.97 20.96 36.97
C GLY A 835 8.26 20.05 38.17
N THR A 836 7.36 19.15 38.55
CA THR A 836 7.38 18.44 39.85
C THR A 836 8.57 17.48 40.02
N ASN A 837 9.04 16.85 38.93
CA ASN A 837 10.15 15.89 38.94
C ASN A 837 11.42 16.42 39.65
N THR A 838 11.67 17.74 39.60
CA THR A 838 12.81 18.42 40.22
C THR A 838 12.90 18.26 41.76
N ASN A 839 11.83 17.79 42.42
CA ASN A 839 11.79 17.40 43.83
C ASN A 839 12.65 16.13 44.12
N SER A 840 13.04 15.37 43.09
CA SER A 840 13.62 14.02 43.24
C SER A 840 15.15 13.95 43.40
N SER A 841 15.88 15.07 43.43
CA SER A 841 17.36 15.05 43.45
C SER A 841 17.94 14.54 44.79
N ALA A 842 18.39 13.29 44.79
CA ALA A 842 19.06 12.64 45.93
C ALA A 842 20.43 13.26 46.32
N ASN A 843 20.90 14.28 45.59
CA ASN A 843 22.19 14.95 45.84
C ASN A 843 22.06 16.24 46.68
N GLY A 844 20.84 16.72 46.96
CA GLY A 844 20.60 17.87 47.83
C GLY A 844 20.92 19.24 47.20
N ALA A 845 20.46 19.43 45.96
CA ALA A 845 20.68 20.63 45.16
C ALA A 845 19.62 21.73 45.39
N THR A 846 19.95 22.96 44.99
CA THR A 846 19.00 24.07 44.92
C THR A 846 18.09 23.88 43.69
N GLY A 847 17.01 23.12 43.86
CA GLY A 847 16.08 22.80 42.78
C GLY A 847 15.18 23.98 42.40
N ILE A 848 15.10 24.25 41.10
CA ILE A 848 14.23 25.27 40.49
C ILE A 848 13.24 24.54 39.57
N GLY A 849 11.99 24.36 40.00
CA GLY A 849 10.97 23.61 39.25
C GLY A 849 10.00 24.54 38.54
N VAL A 850 10.39 25.07 37.37
CA VAL A 850 9.55 25.99 36.59
C VAL A 850 8.63 25.25 35.60
N ALA A 851 7.41 25.75 35.42
CA ALA A 851 6.49 25.28 34.39
C ALA A 851 5.91 26.45 33.58
N VAL A 852 5.90 26.32 32.24
CA VAL A 852 5.34 27.33 31.34
C VAL A 852 4.44 26.68 30.29
N VAL A 853 3.18 27.13 30.22
CA VAL A 853 2.24 26.76 29.16
C VAL A 853 1.80 27.98 28.37
N LEU A 854 1.82 27.86 27.05
CA LEU A 854 1.07 28.70 26.12
C LEU A 854 0.12 27.82 25.30
N SER A 855 -1.18 27.97 25.52
CA SER A 855 -2.22 27.39 24.67
C SER A 855 -2.90 28.48 23.84
N ILE A 856 -3.05 28.24 22.54
CA ILE A 856 -3.78 29.08 21.61
C ILE A 856 -4.78 28.21 20.85
N ALA A 857 -6.06 28.56 20.94
CA ALA A 857 -7.14 27.99 20.14
C ALA A 857 -7.84 29.11 19.35
N ASP A 858 -7.95 28.96 18.03
CA ASP A 858 -8.62 29.88 17.11
C ASP A 858 -9.61 29.07 16.25
N VAL A 859 -10.79 28.80 16.82
CA VAL A 859 -11.73 27.79 16.32
C VAL A 859 -12.83 28.43 15.48
N THR A 860 -12.75 28.25 14.17
CA THR A 860 -13.72 28.79 13.20
C THR A 860 -14.70 27.70 12.73
N THR A 861 -16.00 27.85 13.01
CA THR A 861 -17.08 26.97 12.54
C THR A 861 -18.19 27.79 11.86
N ARG A 862 -18.37 27.63 10.54
CA ARG A 862 -19.28 28.49 9.75
C ARG A 862 -20.23 27.73 8.83
N SER A 863 -21.49 28.16 8.81
CA SER A 863 -22.50 27.70 7.85
C SER A 863 -23.11 28.92 7.14
N TYR A 864 -23.01 29.04 5.82
CA TYR A 864 -23.46 30.28 5.15
C TYR A 864 -24.04 30.15 3.72
N LEU A 865 -24.94 31.09 3.41
CA LEU A 865 -25.45 31.36 2.06
C LEU A 865 -24.82 32.65 1.51
N GLY A 866 -24.32 32.61 0.28
CA GLY A 866 -23.64 33.74 -0.35
C GLY A 866 -23.96 33.94 -1.83
N GLY A 867 -23.46 35.05 -2.39
CA GLY A 867 -23.63 35.39 -3.80
C GLY A 867 -25.08 35.65 -4.21
N THR A 868 -25.41 35.39 -5.48
CA THR A 868 -26.80 35.36 -5.97
C THR A 868 -27.21 33.91 -6.13
N SER A 869 -28.03 33.40 -5.21
CA SER A 869 -28.40 31.98 -5.15
C SER A 869 -29.91 31.81 -5.14
N SER A 870 -30.40 30.75 -5.77
CA SER A 870 -31.83 30.39 -5.77
C SER A 870 -32.01 29.00 -5.20
N LEU A 871 -32.80 28.90 -4.15
CA LEU A 871 -33.02 27.69 -3.35
C LEU A 871 -34.52 27.38 -3.40
N SER A 872 -34.88 26.19 -3.87
CA SER A 872 -36.27 25.70 -3.88
C SER A 872 -36.32 24.41 -3.08
N ALA A 873 -37.00 24.44 -1.94
CA ALA A 873 -37.02 23.37 -0.94
C ALA A 873 -38.29 23.45 -0.08
N SER A 874 -38.55 22.46 0.77
CA SER A 874 -39.52 22.60 1.85
C SER A 874 -39.01 23.48 3.00
N ALA A 875 -37.70 23.45 3.25
CA ALA A 875 -36.99 24.32 4.19
C ALA A 875 -35.50 24.41 3.81
N VAL A 876 -34.86 25.51 4.20
CA VAL A 876 -33.41 25.74 4.12
C VAL A 876 -32.88 25.92 5.54
N SER A 877 -31.98 25.04 5.99
CA SER A 877 -31.46 25.04 7.36
C SER A 877 -29.94 25.15 7.38
N LEU A 878 -29.42 26.14 8.10
CA LEU A 878 -28.00 26.34 8.37
C LEU A 878 -27.74 26.10 9.85
N SER A 879 -26.78 25.24 10.18
CA SER A 879 -26.28 25.02 11.53
C SER A 879 -24.77 25.21 11.60
N ALA A 880 -24.30 26.04 12.53
CA ALA A 880 -22.90 26.19 12.89
C ALA A 880 -22.76 25.90 14.40
N THR A 881 -22.01 24.86 14.75
CA THR A 881 -22.02 24.30 16.11
C THR A 881 -20.61 24.01 16.61
N ILE A 882 -20.14 24.75 17.61
CA ILE A 882 -19.00 24.35 18.45
C ILE A 882 -19.58 23.60 19.64
N ALA A 883 -19.32 22.29 19.68
CA ALA A 883 -19.94 21.32 20.57
C ALA A 883 -18.96 20.86 21.66
N ALA A 884 -18.41 21.78 22.45
CA ALA A 884 -17.48 21.45 23.52
C ALA A 884 -18.19 20.68 24.66
N GLY A 885 -18.20 19.36 24.56
CA GLY A 885 -18.40 18.44 25.70
C GLY A 885 -17.10 18.18 26.48
N ASP A 886 -15.97 18.67 25.94
CA ASP A 886 -14.62 18.60 26.49
C ASP A 886 -13.99 20.02 26.49
N SER A 887 -12.75 20.16 26.96
CA SER A 887 -12.19 21.42 27.46
C SER A 887 -10.96 21.94 26.69
N PHE A 888 -10.76 23.27 26.78
CA PHE A 888 -9.51 23.98 26.46
C PHE A 888 -8.71 24.21 27.74
N VAL A 889 -7.65 23.43 27.96
CA VAL A 889 -6.89 23.38 29.21
C VAL A 889 -5.45 23.85 29.00
N ALA A 890 -5.00 24.75 29.87
CA ALA A 890 -3.59 25.13 30.04
C ALA A 890 -3.20 24.94 31.51
N GLN A 891 -2.26 24.04 31.81
CA GLN A 891 -1.87 23.70 33.18
C GLN A 891 -0.34 23.74 33.36
N ALA A 892 0.15 24.72 34.12
CA ALA A 892 1.54 24.82 34.53
C ALA A 892 1.67 24.45 36.02
N THR A 893 2.24 23.29 36.32
CA THR A 893 2.46 22.81 37.69
C THR A 893 3.93 23.00 38.07
N SER A 894 4.25 23.92 38.98
CA SER A 894 5.63 24.17 39.42
C SER A 894 6.08 23.24 40.54
N GLY A 895 7.31 22.73 40.45
CA GLY A 895 7.92 21.88 41.47
C GLY A 895 8.81 22.63 42.47
N ALA A 896 8.94 22.06 43.67
CA ALA A 896 9.96 22.44 44.65
C ALA A 896 11.22 21.57 44.51
N GLY A 897 12.35 22.03 45.04
CA GLY A 897 13.62 21.29 45.10
C GLY A 897 13.78 20.47 46.37
N ASP A 898 15.02 20.09 46.71
CA ASP A 898 15.30 19.51 48.04
C ASP A 898 14.99 20.52 49.15
N GLY A 899 14.03 20.17 50.00
CA GLY A 899 13.64 20.93 51.20
C GLY A 899 14.78 21.19 52.19
N SER A 900 15.94 20.54 52.09
CA SER A 900 17.13 20.95 52.86
C SER A 900 17.87 22.20 52.31
N LYS A 901 17.33 22.87 51.28
CA LYS A 901 17.94 24.00 50.56
C LYS A 901 16.97 25.18 50.37
N THR A 902 17.39 26.18 49.60
CA THR A 902 16.48 27.20 49.04
C THR A 902 15.64 26.56 47.95
N GLN A 903 14.32 26.78 47.98
CA GLN A 903 13.37 26.24 47.00
C GLN A 903 12.83 27.38 46.12
N VAL A 904 12.77 27.17 44.80
CA VAL A 904 12.15 28.13 43.87
C VAL A 904 11.17 27.41 42.95
N ALA A 905 9.88 27.67 43.15
CA ALA A 905 8.80 27.17 42.32
C ALA A 905 8.22 28.35 41.50
N GLY A 906 7.95 28.15 40.21
CA GLY A 906 7.32 29.18 39.39
C GLY A 906 6.50 28.63 38.24
N SER A 907 5.27 29.10 38.09
CA SER A 907 4.34 28.63 37.05
C SER A 907 3.80 29.80 36.22
N LEU A 908 3.67 29.59 34.91
CA LEU A 908 3.05 30.53 33.98
C LEU A 908 2.12 29.77 33.04
N ALA A 909 0.81 29.97 33.18
CA ALA A 909 -0.19 29.44 32.27
C ALA A 909 -0.83 30.58 31.48
N ILE A 910 -0.70 30.56 30.16
CA ILE A 910 -1.39 31.47 29.23
C ILE A 910 -2.31 30.65 28.34
N ASN A 911 -3.60 30.98 28.34
CA ASN A 911 -4.62 30.31 27.56
C ASN A 911 -5.39 31.35 26.73
N ILE A 912 -5.34 31.25 25.40
CA ILE A 912 -5.99 32.17 24.46
C ILE A 912 -7.00 31.37 23.66
N VAL A 913 -8.29 31.55 23.92
CA VAL A 913 -9.39 30.82 23.28
C VAL A 913 -10.29 31.78 22.51
N ILE A 914 -10.20 31.73 21.19
CA ILE A 914 -11.03 32.50 20.26
C ILE A 914 -11.96 31.53 19.55
N THR A 915 -13.27 31.80 19.53
CA THR A 915 -14.25 30.96 18.81
C THR A 915 -15.19 31.78 17.93
N GLU A 916 -15.37 31.36 16.67
CA GLU A 916 -16.41 31.86 15.76
C GLU A 916 -17.38 30.71 15.44
N ALA A 917 -18.61 30.79 15.96
CA ALA A 917 -19.73 29.94 15.52
C ALA A 917 -20.73 30.81 14.75
N SER A 918 -20.73 30.76 13.41
CA SER A 918 -21.54 31.68 12.59
C SER A 918 -22.43 31.00 11.54
N ALA A 919 -23.73 31.34 11.58
CA ALA A 919 -24.78 30.80 10.72
C ALA A 919 -25.47 31.95 9.94
N ASP A 920 -25.10 32.16 8.67
CA ASP A 920 -25.32 33.46 8.02
C ASP A 920 -25.93 33.44 6.62
N VAL A 921 -26.63 34.53 6.30
CA VAL A 921 -26.70 35.04 4.93
C VAL A 921 -25.66 36.16 4.77
N ALA A 922 -24.71 35.96 3.85
CA ALA A 922 -23.54 36.80 3.66
C ALA A 922 -23.86 38.22 3.15
N ALA A 923 -22.94 39.17 3.40
CA ALA A 923 -23.17 40.57 3.06
C ALA A 923 -23.30 40.79 1.54
N ASN A 924 -24.31 41.56 1.13
CA ASN A 924 -24.69 41.79 -0.27
C ASN A 924 -25.11 40.53 -1.05
N ALA A 925 -25.42 39.42 -0.37
CA ALA A 925 -26.03 38.24 -1.02
C ALA A 925 -27.46 38.56 -1.50
N SER A 926 -27.94 37.79 -2.47
CA SER A 926 -29.32 37.79 -2.93
C SER A 926 -29.80 36.34 -2.96
N ILE A 927 -30.58 35.94 -1.95
CA ILE A 927 -31.07 34.58 -1.78
C ILE A 927 -32.55 34.56 -2.12
N ASP A 928 -32.93 33.86 -3.18
CA ASP A 928 -34.33 33.49 -3.43
C ASP A 928 -34.62 32.16 -2.76
N LEU A 929 -35.65 32.13 -1.91
CA LEU A 929 -36.10 30.93 -1.18
C LEU A 929 -37.29 30.24 -1.85
N ASN A 930 -37.86 30.81 -2.93
CA ASN A 930 -38.94 30.23 -3.72
C ASN A 930 -40.18 29.75 -2.90
N GLY A 931 -40.41 30.30 -1.71
CA GLY A 931 -41.48 29.91 -0.77
C GLY A 931 -41.04 29.03 0.41
N ALA A 932 -39.74 28.74 0.57
CA ALA A 932 -39.22 27.95 1.68
C ALA A 932 -39.05 28.75 2.99
N ASP A 933 -39.09 28.03 4.12
CA ASP A 933 -38.60 28.53 5.41
C ASP A 933 -37.07 28.61 5.42
N LEU A 934 -36.52 29.58 6.16
CA LEU A 934 -35.08 29.69 6.45
C LEU A 934 -34.81 29.56 7.96
N SER A 935 -33.94 28.64 8.35
CA SER A 935 -33.40 28.53 9.71
C SER A 935 -31.89 28.84 9.71
N LEU A 936 -31.47 29.77 10.57
CA LEU A 936 -30.07 30.04 10.88
C LEU A 936 -29.82 29.71 12.36
N THR A 937 -29.01 28.69 12.64
CA THR A 937 -28.74 28.21 14.01
C THR A 937 -27.25 28.25 14.28
N ALA A 938 -26.83 29.07 15.24
CA ALA A 938 -25.46 29.11 15.75
C ALA A 938 -25.44 28.71 17.23
N ASN A 939 -24.54 27.79 17.59
CA ASN A 939 -24.35 27.37 18.98
C ASN A 939 -22.85 27.27 19.28
N SER A 940 -22.38 27.92 20.34
CA SER A 940 -21.04 27.69 20.88
C SER A 940 -21.13 27.34 22.37
N THR A 941 -20.69 26.13 22.70
CA THR A 941 -20.38 25.75 24.07
C THR A 941 -18.86 25.77 24.22
N THR A 942 -18.32 26.28 25.34
CA THR A 942 -16.88 26.21 25.66
C THR A 942 -16.63 26.00 27.14
N ASN A 943 -15.67 25.15 27.51
CA ASN A 943 -15.12 25.09 28.86
C ASN A 943 -13.61 25.37 28.83
N VAL A 944 -13.17 26.42 29.52
CA VAL A 944 -11.77 26.90 29.54
C VAL A 944 -11.21 26.76 30.95
N GLN A 945 -10.00 26.21 31.08
CA GLN A 945 -9.30 26.04 32.35
C GLN A 945 -7.83 26.46 32.21
N THR A 946 -7.35 27.30 33.13
CA THR A 946 -6.01 27.90 33.09
C THR A 946 -5.42 27.91 34.49
N ASP A 947 -4.59 26.93 34.81
CA ASP A 947 -4.06 26.72 36.15
C ASP A 947 -2.53 26.92 36.17
N ALA A 948 -2.07 27.76 37.09
CA ALA A 948 -0.68 28.03 37.40
C ALA A 948 -0.47 27.75 38.90
N VAL A 949 -0.10 26.52 39.24
CA VAL A 949 -0.22 25.95 40.59
C VAL A 949 1.06 25.24 41.04
N PRO A 950 1.29 25.02 42.35
CA PRO A 950 2.40 24.22 42.83
C PRO A 950 2.08 22.73 42.86
N ASP A 951 3.09 21.93 43.21
CA ASP A 951 2.92 20.55 43.66
C ASP A 951 2.36 20.52 45.11
N ASP A 952 1.32 19.72 45.35
CA ASP A 952 0.79 19.43 46.70
C ASP A 952 1.74 18.54 47.53
N ALA A 953 2.78 17.94 46.93
CA ALA A 953 3.71 17.02 47.58
C ALA A 953 4.74 17.74 48.49
N SER A 954 4.25 18.35 49.56
CA SER A 954 4.98 19.17 50.54
C SER A 954 6.37 18.62 50.89
N GLY A 955 7.41 19.33 50.48
CA GLY A 955 8.80 19.04 50.84
C GLY A 955 9.07 19.43 52.29
N ALA A 956 10.01 18.76 52.98
CA ALA A 956 10.33 19.11 54.36
C ALA A 956 11.07 20.47 54.39
N ALA A 957 10.33 21.55 54.66
CA ALA A 957 10.68 22.92 54.27
C ALA A 957 12.02 23.46 54.80
N GLY A 958 12.73 24.19 53.92
CA GLY A 958 14.11 24.66 54.12
C GLY A 958 14.24 26.10 54.63
N GLU A 959 15.43 26.70 54.53
CA GLU A 959 15.67 28.05 55.06
C GLU A 959 14.88 29.14 54.30
N LEU A 960 14.64 28.96 52.99
CA LEU A 960 13.92 29.94 52.16
C LEU A 960 13.14 29.26 51.02
N GLY A 961 11.83 29.53 50.92
CA GLY A 961 10.98 29.16 49.79
C GLY A 961 10.49 30.39 49.02
N ILE A 962 10.51 30.34 47.69
CA ILE A 962 9.97 31.38 46.80
C ILE A 962 9.03 30.72 45.78
N GLY A 963 7.75 31.11 45.79
CA GLY A 963 6.71 30.57 44.91
C GLY A 963 6.03 31.68 44.10
N GLY A 964 6.17 31.68 42.77
CA GLY A 964 5.65 32.73 41.90
C GLY A 964 4.82 32.19 40.72
N SER A 965 3.50 32.40 40.77
CA SER A 965 2.55 31.79 39.83
C SER A 965 1.68 32.83 39.11
N VAL A 966 1.54 32.67 37.79
CA VAL A 966 0.77 33.59 36.94
C VAL A 966 -0.14 32.82 35.98
N ALA A 967 -1.45 33.04 36.08
CA ALA A 967 -2.44 32.52 35.14
C ALA A 967 -3.09 33.67 34.35
N LEU A 968 -3.10 33.55 33.03
CA LEU A 968 -3.71 34.52 32.12
C LEU A 968 -4.65 33.82 31.14
N THR A 969 -5.94 34.06 31.31
CA THR A 969 -7.01 33.59 30.41
C THR A 969 -7.45 34.75 29.52
N ILE A 970 -7.48 34.54 28.21
CA ILE A 970 -8.03 35.45 27.22
C ILE A 970 -9.07 34.68 26.39
N VAL A 971 -10.32 35.13 26.41
CA VAL A 971 -11.44 34.47 25.71
C VAL A 971 -12.20 35.48 24.86
N ASP A 972 -12.41 35.16 23.58
CA ASP A 972 -13.25 35.94 22.64
C ASP A 972 -14.20 34.97 21.93
N ASN A 973 -15.43 34.87 22.43
CA ASN A 973 -16.45 33.93 21.94
C ASN A 973 -17.52 34.65 21.15
N SER A 974 -17.56 34.43 19.83
CA SER A 974 -18.51 35.03 18.91
C SER A 974 -19.49 33.99 18.34
N THR A 975 -20.71 33.95 18.89
CA THR A 975 -21.81 33.12 18.36
C THR A 975 -22.79 34.00 17.60
N SER A 976 -22.98 33.78 16.29
CA SER A 976 -23.79 34.68 15.45
C SER A 976 -24.73 33.97 14.48
N ALA A 977 -26.01 34.36 14.46
CA ALA A 977 -27.00 33.93 13.48
C ALA A 977 -27.55 35.15 12.74
N SER A 978 -27.04 35.43 11.53
CA SER A 978 -27.13 36.79 10.94
C SER A 978 -27.63 36.85 9.49
N ILE A 979 -28.45 37.86 9.19
CA ILE A 979 -28.72 38.31 7.81
C ILE A 979 -27.92 39.59 7.60
N ARG A 980 -26.69 39.47 7.06
CA ARG A 980 -25.69 40.55 7.03
C ARG A 980 -26.11 41.76 6.16
N ASN A 981 -25.33 42.83 6.24
CA ASN A 981 -25.60 44.10 5.55
C ASN A 981 -25.82 43.92 4.04
N ASN A 982 -26.82 44.61 3.50
CA ASN A 982 -27.29 44.55 2.11
C ASN A 982 -27.74 43.17 1.60
N ALA A 983 -27.79 42.13 2.44
CA ALA A 983 -28.34 40.84 2.03
C ALA A 983 -29.84 40.97 1.72
N ALA A 984 -30.25 40.57 0.53
CA ALA A 984 -31.64 40.45 0.11
C ALA A 984 -32.12 39.01 0.27
N ILE A 985 -33.28 38.84 0.92
CA ILE A 985 -34.04 37.60 0.90
C ILE A 985 -35.26 37.84 0.00
N VAL A 986 -35.52 36.92 -0.92
CA VAL A 986 -36.66 36.95 -1.84
C VAL A 986 -37.52 35.73 -1.57
N ALA A 987 -38.84 35.92 -1.53
CA ALA A 987 -39.84 34.86 -1.39
C ALA A 987 -39.61 33.86 -0.23
N GLY A 988 -39.14 34.33 0.94
CA GLY A 988 -39.11 33.50 2.16
C GLY A 988 -40.47 33.43 2.83
N ASP A 989 -40.83 32.26 3.38
CA ASP A 989 -42.02 32.12 4.23
C ASP A 989 -41.70 32.49 5.68
N ALA A 990 -41.33 31.55 6.56
CA ALA A 990 -40.79 31.88 7.87
C ALA A 990 -39.27 32.07 7.86
N ILE A 991 -38.77 32.90 8.77
CA ILE A 991 -37.34 33.05 9.08
C ILE A 991 -37.15 32.83 10.58
N THR A 992 -36.33 31.86 10.94
CA THR A 992 -35.91 31.59 12.32
C THR A 992 -34.40 31.78 12.43
N MET A 993 -33.96 32.57 13.41
CA MET A 993 -32.56 32.86 13.69
C MET A 993 -32.32 32.62 15.17
N THR A 994 -31.39 31.72 15.51
CA THR A 994 -31.10 31.31 16.89
C THR A 994 -29.59 31.32 17.10
N ALA A 995 -29.12 32.12 18.04
CA ALA A 995 -27.74 32.15 18.51
C ALA A 995 -27.69 31.79 20.00
N THR A 996 -26.87 30.81 20.38
CA THR A 996 -26.75 30.30 21.76
C THR A 996 -25.29 30.18 22.18
N GLY A 997 -24.84 31.01 23.13
CA GLY A 997 -23.52 30.91 23.77
C GLY A 997 -23.64 30.33 25.18
N ALA A 998 -22.79 29.36 25.52
CA ALA A 998 -22.74 28.71 26.83
C ALA A 998 -21.28 28.48 27.26
N HIS A 999 -20.74 29.38 28.07
CA HIS A 999 -19.30 29.52 28.28
C HIS A 999 -18.92 29.44 29.76
N THR A 1000 -18.01 28.53 30.11
CA THR A 1000 -17.39 28.43 31.44
C THR A 1000 -15.88 28.66 31.36
N ALA A 1001 -15.32 29.40 32.33
CA ALA A 1001 -13.90 29.69 32.42
C ALA A 1001 -13.38 29.65 33.87
N ALA A 1002 -12.27 28.97 34.11
CA ALA A 1002 -11.55 28.96 35.38
C ALA A 1002 -10.10 29.42 35.17
N THR A 1003 -9.64 30.36 36.01
CA THR A 1003 -8.27 30.89 36.01
C THR A 1003 -7.73 30.85 37.42
N THR A 1004 -6.72 30.02 37.66
CA THR A 1004 -6.21 29.70 39.00
C THR A 1004 -4.71 29.99 39.07
N ALA A 1005 -4.27 30.82 40.01
CA ALA A 1005 -2.87 31.03 40.30
C ALA A 1005 -2.62 30.81 41.80
N GLU A 1006 -1.72 29.89 42.16
CA GLU A 1006 -1.45 29.50 43.55
C GLU A 1006 0.06 29.50 43.82
N ALA A 1007 0.51 30.11 44.91
CA ALA A 1007 1.94 30.34 45.18
C ALA A 1007 2.63 29.12 45.81
N GLY A 1008 3.63 28.54 45.13
CA GLY A 1008 4.46 27.42 45.64
C GLY A 1008 5.49 27.79 46.70
N ALA A 1009 5.10 28.55 47.72
CA ALA A 1009 6.01 29.22 48.65
C ALA A 1009 6.17 28.48 49.98
N GLU A 1010 6.70 27.25 49.95
CA GLU A 1010 7.04 26.50 51.16
C GLU A 1010 8.46 26.81 51.66
N GLY A 1011 8.55 27.47 52.81
CA GLY A 1011 9.77 27.65 53.60
C GLY A 1011 9.57 27.26 55.06
N GLY A 1012 10.65 26.94 55.76
CA GLY A 1012 10.68 26.69 57.20
C GLY A 1012 10.92 27.98 57.98
N ASP A 1013 11.97 28.72 57.62
CA ASP A 1013 12.27 30.03 58.20
C ASP A 1013 11.56 31.16 57.43
N VAL A 1014 11.73 31.25 56.10
CA VAL A 1014 11.11 32.32 55.28
C VAL A 1014 10.37 31.76 54.05
N GLY A 1015 9.13 32.21 53.83
CA GLY A 1015 8.33 31.91 52.63
C GLY A 1015 7.90 33.19 51.89
N ILE A 1016 8.10 33.26 50.57
CA ILE A 1016 7.72 34.41 49.74
C ILE A 1016 6.82 33.93 48.60
N GLY A 1017 5.52 34.22 48.70
CA GLY A 1017 4.48 33.84 47.75
C GLY A 1017 4.00 34.99 46.87
N GLY A 1018 3.76 34.69 45.60
CA GLY A 1018 3.19 35.62 44.63
C GLY A 1018 2.24 34.90 43.67
N ALA A 1019 0.96 35.30 43.66
CA ALA A 1019 -0.06 34.75 42.76
C ALA A 1019 -0.76 35.86 41.96
N VAL A 1020 -0.83 35.71 40.64
CA VAL A 1020 -1.50 36.67 39.75
C VAL A 1020 -2.41 35.92 38.77
N ALA A 1021 -3.72 36.02 38.98
CA ALA A 1021 -4.73 35.46 38.08
C ALA A 1021 -5.45 36.57 37.32
N ILE A 1022 -5.41 36.52 35.99
CA ILE A 1022 -6.01 37.53 35.11
C ILE A 1022 -6.93 36.84 34.13
N ASP A 1023 -8.21 37.21 34.18
CA ASP A 1023 -9.28 36.72 33.33
C ASP A 1023 -9.78 37.85 32.43
N VAL A 1024 -9.74 37.67 31.11
CA VAL A 1024 -10.21 38.65 30.11
C VAL A 1024 -11.15 37.94 29.15
N ILE A 1025 -12.46 38.16 29.30
CA ILE A 1025 -13.49 37.44 28.55
C ILE A 1025 -14.40 38.44 27.84
N ASP A 1026 -14.62 38.22 26.54
CA ASP A 1026 -15.75 38.77 25.80
C ASP A 1026 -16.60 37.59 25.26
N ASN A 1027 -17.80 37.41 25.82
CA ASN A 1027 -18.79 36.47 25.27
C ASN A 1027 -19.89 37.27 24.55
N ASN A 1028 -19.98 37.12 23.23
CA ASN A 1028 -20.88 37.87 22.38
C ASN A 1028 -21.78 36.94 21.54
N THR A 1029 -23.03 36.79 21.98
CA THR A 1029 -24.06 36.06 21.22
C THR A 1029 -24.98 37.03 20.48
N GLU A 1030 -25.04 36.98 19.15
CA GLU A 1030 -25.84 37.89 18.32
C GLU A 1030 -26.79 37.18 17.34
N SER A 1031 -28.05 37.63 17.28
CA SER A 1031 -29.01 37.32 16.22
C SER A 1031 -29.38 38.62 15.49
N SER A 1032 -28.68 38.95 14.41
CA SER A 1032 -28.76 40.29 13.79
C SER A 1032 -29.24 40.31 12.34
N ILE A 1033 -30.15 41.25 12.09
CA ILE A 1033 -30.59 41.62 10.75
C ILE A 1033 -29.92 42.96 10.42
N GLY A 1034 -28.90 42.92 9.55
CA GLY A 1034 -28.10 44.09 9.17
C GLY A 1034 -28.89 45.16 8.42
N SER A 1035 -28.23 46.25 8.04
CA SER A 1035 -28.83 47.29 7.20
C SER A 1035 -29.16 46.78 5.78
N GLY A 1036 -30.13 47.40 5.10
CA GLY A 1036 -30.56 47.00 3.76
C GLY A 1036 -31.88 47.64 3.33
N GLY A 1037 -32.52 47.07 2.31
CA GLY A 1037 -33.93 47.32 2.02
C GLY A 1037 -34.86 46.70 3.07
N GLU A 1038 -36.17 46.88 2.91
CA GLU A 1038 -37.17 46.20 3.74
C GLU A 1038 -37.07 44.68 3.56
N LEU A 1039 -37.00 43.93 4.67
CA LEU A 1039 -37.12 42.48 4.66
C LEU A 1039 -38.61 42.13 4.72
N ASP A 1040 -39.11 41.45 3.70
CA ASP A 1040 -40.53 41.21 3.47
C ASP A 1040 -40.79 39.71 3.25
N ILE A 1041 -41.53 39.08 4.17
CA ILE A 1041 -41.76 37.62 4.21
C ILE A 1041 -43.24 37.28 4.44
N THR A 1042 -43.66 36.06 4.08
CA THR A 1042 -45.08 35.65 4.27
C THR A 1042 -45.39 35.06 5.64
N GLY A 1043 -44.42 34.41 6.29
CA GLY A 1043 -44.55 33.69 7.56
C GLY A 1043 -44.04 34.48 8.75
N ASN A 1044 -43.62 33.77 9.79
CA ASN A 1044 -43.12 34.37 11.04
C ASN A 1044 -41.64 34.76 10.94
N LEU A 1045 -41.24 35.84 11.62
CA LEU A 1045 -39.83 36.19 11.84
C LEU A 1045 -39.49 36.03 13.31
N THR A 1046 -38.56 35.14 13.64
CA THR A 1046 -38.05 34.95 15.01
C THR A 1046 -36.53 35.11 15.03
N ALA A 1047 -36.01 36.02 15.86
CA ALA A 1047 -34.59 36.22 16.06
C ALA A 1047 -34.26 36.17 17.56
N SER A 1048 -33.55 35.13 18.01
CA SER A 1048 -33.25 34.85 19.41
C SER A 1048 -31.76 34.76 19.65
N ALA A 1049 -31.26 35.50 20.64
CA ALA A 1049 -29.91 35.37 21.19
C ALA A 1049 -29.98 34.98 22.66
N SER A 1050 -29.23 33.97 23.07
CA SER A 1050 -29.14 33.50 24.46
C SER A 1050 -27.69 33.31 24.86
N ASN A 1051 -27.18 34.10 25.80
CA ASN A 1051 -25.81 34.00 26.32
C ASN A 1051 -25.81 33.62 27.80
N HIS A 1052 -25.07 32.58 28.15
CA HIS A 1052 -24.76 32.17 29.52
C HIS A 1052 -23.25 32.14 29.70
N GLY A 1053 -22.71 32.93 30.63
CA GLY A 1053 -21.26 33.01 30.86
C GLY A 1053 -20.86 32.99 32.34
N VAL A 1054 -20.04 32.03 32.75
CA VAL A 1054 -19.57 31.89 34.14
C VAL A 1054 -18.04 31.89 34.17
N SER A 1055 -17.43 32.80 34.94
CA SER A 1055 -15.99 32.79 35.21
C SER A 1055 -15.61 32.83 36.69
N THR A 1056 -14.49 32.19 37.01
CA THR A 1056 -13.84 32.23 38.32
C THR A 1056 -12.35 32.51 38.17
N THR A 1057 -11.87 33.54 38.85
CA THR A 1057 -10.48 34.00 38.88
C THR A 1057 -9.99 33.90 40.33
N LEU A 1058 -9.13 32.92 40.64
CA LEU A 1058 -8.56 32.73 41.97
C LEU A 1058 -7.06 33.03 41.93
N ALA A 1059 -6.61 33.94 42.79
CA ALA A 1059 -5.20 34.11 43.11
C ALA A 1059 -5.00 33.80 44.61
N ASP A 1060 -4.38 32.67 44.94
CA ASP A 1060 -3.96 32.36 46.31
C ASP A 1060 -2.46 32.55 46.46
N GLY A 1061 -2.09 33.62 47.19
CA GLY A 1061 -0.73 33.97 47.49
C GLY A 1061 -0.25 33.42 48.82
N ASP A 1062 -0.91 32.43 49.45
CA ASP A 1062 -0.45 31.91 50.73
C ASP A 1062 1.00 31.41 50.68
N ALA A 1063 1.67 31.51 51.81
CA ALA A 1063 3.10 31.25 51.93
C ALA A 1063 3.38 30.67 53.30
N ILE A 1064 4.12 29.57 53.32
CA ILE A 1064 4.40 28.80 54.54
C ILE A 1064 5.81 29.17 55.01
N GLY A 1065 5.94 29.48 56.30
CA GLY A 1065 7.22 29.77 56.95
C GLY A 1065 7.09 30.52 58.26
N SER A 1066 8.17 30.54 59.04
CA SER A 1066 8.25 31.29 60.31
C SER A 1066 8.20 32.82 60.10
N THR A 1067 8.41 33.29 58.88
CA THR A 1067 8.09 34.62 58.38
C THR A 1067 7.60 34.47 56.94
N ALA A 1068 6.36 34.83 56.65
CA ALA A 1068 5.77 34.64 55.32
C ALA A 1068 5.24 35.95 54.72
N ILE A 1069 5.47 36.14 53.42
CA ILE A 1069 5.00 37.30 52.65
C ILE A 1069 4.29 36.78 51.40
N GLY A 1070 2.97 36.82 51.41
CA GLY A 1070 2.12 36.36 50.31
C GLY A 1070 1.36 37.49 49.63
N ALA A 1071 1.67 37.77 48.37
CA ALA A 1071 0.98 38.76 47.55
C ALA A 1071 0.07 38.08 46.52
N ALA A 1072 -1.22 38.42 46.50
CA ALA A 1072 -2.17 37.94 45.51
C ALA A 1072 -2.86 39.07 44.75
N ILE A 1073 -3.12 38.85 43.47
CA ILE A 1073 -3.87 39.75 42.59
C ILE A 1073 -4.76 38.93 41.66
N ALA A 1074 -6.07 38.93 41.92
CA ALA A 1074 -7.08 38.44 40.97
C ALA A 1074 -7.76 39.61 40.22
N LEU A 1075 -7.73 39.59 38.89
CA LEU A 1075 -8.37 40.58 38.02
C LEU A 1075 -9.31 39.90 37.02
N ALA A 1076 -10.59 40.26 37.04
CA ALA A 1076 -11.58 39.77 36.06
C ALA A 1076 -12.13 40.93 35.21
N PHE A 1077 -11.93 40.83 33.90
CA PHE A 1077 -12.41 41.76 32.88
C PHE A 1077 -13.38 41.02 31.95
N VAL A 1078 -14.61 40.85 32.42
CA VAL A 1078 -15.62 39.99 31.78
C VAL A 1078 -16.77 40.82 31.21
N ASP A 1079 -16.99 40.72 29.89
CA ASP A 1079 -18.20 41.17 29.22
C ASP A 1079 -19.02 39.95 28.74
N ASN A 1080 -20.34 40.05 28.90
CA ASN A 1080 -21.30 39.00 28.55
C ASN A 1080 -22.48 39.67 27.88
N ARG A 1081 -22.69 39.39 26.59
CA ARG A 1081 -23.62 40.14 25.74
C ARG A 1081 -24.51 39.19 24.93
N ALA A 1082 -25.81 39.47 24.95
CA ALA A 1082 -26.76 38.91 24.00
C ALA A 1082 -27.49 40.03 23.25
N PHE A 1083 -27.49 39.96 21.92
CA PHE A 1083 -28.13 40.95 21.06
C PHE A 1083 -29.09 40.29 20.08
N SER A 1084 -30.34 40.77 20.01
CA SER A 1084 -31.26 40.47 18.91
C SER A 1084 -31.72 41.80 18.30
N THR A 1085 -31.36 42.03 17.03
CA THR A 1085 -31.42 43.37 16.42
C THR A 1085 -31.91 43.37 14.98
N SER A 1086 -32.53 44.48 14.57
CA SER A 1086 -32.73 44.80 13.15
C SER A 1086 -32.31 46.24 12.85
N ASN A 1087 -31.51 46.39 11.81
CA ASN A 1087 -31.05 47.66 11.26
C ASN A 1087 -31.73 48.00 9.92
N ARG A 1088 -32.86 47.35 9.62
CA ARG A 1088 -33.72 47.58 8.45
C ARG A 1088 -35.21 47.53 8.82
N ASN A 1089 -36.07 48.00 7.92
CA ASN A 1089 -37.52 47.76 8.03
C ASN A 1089 -37.84 46.26 7.94
N LEU A 1090 -38.85 45.82 8.68
CA LEU A 1090 -39.33 44.44 8.70
C LEU A 1090 -40.82 44.40 8.34
N ARG A 1091 -41.21 43.53 7.40
CA ARG A 1091 -42.59 43.24 7.03
C ARG A 1091 -42.81 41.72 7.04
N SER A 1092 -43.91 41.29 7.66
CA SER A 1092 -44.31 39.89 7.82
C SER A 1092 -45.84 39.85 7.86
N ASN A 1093 -46.46 38.79 7.34
CA ASN A 1093 -47.89 38.56 7.55
C ASN A 1093 -48.18 37.70 8.79
N GLY A 1094 -47.14 37.14 9.41
CA GLY A 1094 -47.17 36.42 10.68
C GLY A 1094 -46.74 37.30 11.87
N SER A 1095 -46.10 36.69 12.88
CA SER A 1095 -45.52 37.40 14.02
C SER A 1095 -44.05 37.74 13.80
N ILE A 1096 -43.63 38.93 14.22
CA ILE A 1096 -42.21 39.31 14.38
C ILE A 1096 -41.85 39.23 15.86
N SER A 1097 -40.78 38.51 16.20
CA SER A 1097 -40.26 38.36 17.56
C SER A 1097 -38.73 38.54 17.56
N LEU A 1098 -38.24 39.51 18.34
CA LEU A 1098 -36.82 39.69 18.63
C LEU A 1098 -36.63 39.51 20.14
N SER A 1099 -35.77 38.57 20.54
CA SER A 1099 -35.53 38.20 21.94
C SER A 1099 -34.03 38.11 22.23
N ALA A 1100 -33.59 38.72 23.33
CA ALA A 1100 -32.24 38.58 23.84
C ALA A 1100 -32.31 38.20 25.33
N ALA A 1101 -31.65 37.09 25.68
CA ALA A 1101 -31.46 36.63 27.05
C ALA A 1101 -29.95 36.60 27.33
N ASN A 1102 -29.53 37.22 28.44
CA ASN A 1102 -28.14 37.24 28.87
C ASN A 1102 -28.12 37.03 30.38
N ASP A 1103 -27.43 35.98 30.82
CA ASP A 1103 -27.10 35.78 32.22
C ASP A 1103 -25.63 35.40 32.37
N GLY A 1104 -25.10 35.62 33.57
CA GLY A 1104 -23.71 35.29 33.83
C GLY A 1104 -23.26 35.66 35.24
N SER A 1105 -22.08 35.16 35.56
CA SER A 1105 -21.42 35.32 36.86
C SER A 1105 -19.91 35.47 36.63
N SER A 1106 -19.27 36.38 37.36
CA SER A 1106 -17.81 36.41 37.45
C SER A 1106 -17.42 36.59 38.91
N LYS A 1107 -16.46 35.79 39.37
CA LYS A 1107 -15.92 35.82 40.73
C LYS A 1107 -14.40 36.00 40.68
N ALA A 1108 -13.91 37.17 41.05
CA ALA A 1108 -12.50 37.35 41.41
C ALA A 1108 -12.32 37.13 42.91
N GLU A 1109 -11.38 36.29 43.30
CA GLU A 1109 -11.03 35.97 44.69
C GLU A 1109 -9.51 36.01 44.85
N SER A 1110 -9.05 36.68 45.92
CA SER A 1110 -7.64 36.98 46.13
C SER A 1110 -7.33 36.73 47.60
N ILE A 1111 -6.44 35.78 47.88
CA ILE A 1111 -6.08 35.34 49.23
C ILE A 1111 -4.60 35.67 49.46
N ALA A 1112 -4.29 36.33 50.57
CA ALA A 1112 -2.92 36.73 50.94
C ALA A 1112 -2.47 35.94 52.17
N SER A 1113 -1.16 35.79 52.37
CA SER A 1113 -0.60 34.81 53.32
C SER A 1113 -1.10 34.97 54.75
N ALA A 1114 -1.37 33.83 55.41
CA ALA A 1114 -1.95 33.80 56.74
C ALA A 1114 -1.03 34.36 57.85
N ALA A 1115 0.30 34.26 57.70
CA ALA A 1115 1.28 34.63 58.73
C ALA A 1115 1.70 36.12 58.70
N GLY A 1116 0.72 37.02 58.72
CA GLY A 1116 0.96 38.46 58.86
C GLY A 1116 1.72 38.82 60.16
N ALA A 1117 2.51 39.89 60.12
CA ALA A 1117 3.47 40.25 61.18
C ALA A 1117 2.87 40.31 62.59
N GLU A 1118 3.59 39.77 63.58
CA GLU A 1118 3.11 39.63 64.96
C GLU A 1118 2.68 40.96 65.62
N GLU A 1119 1.54 40.91 66.33
CA GLU A 1119 1.08 42.01 67.16
C GLU A 1119 2.04 42.22 68.34
N ASN A 1120 2.81 43.31 68.28
CA ASN A 1120 3.74 43.67 69.34
C ASN A 1120 2.95 44.12 70.59
N GLU A 1121 2.96 43.32 71.66
CA GLU A 1121 2.27 43.66 72.92
C GLU A 1121 2.73 45.01 73.52
N ASP A 1122 3.97 45.44 73.25
CA ASP A 1122 4.47 46.80 73.50
C ASP A 1122 4.02 47.75 72.38
N GLY A 1123 2.76 48.21 72.45
CA GLY A 1123 2.14 49.08 71.45
C GLY A 1123 2.94 50.37 71.16
N ASN A 1124 3.46 50.49 69.94
CA ASN A 1124 4.38 51.56 69.56
C ASN A 1124 3.69 52.94 69.50
N THR A 1125 4.35 53.98 70.01
CA THR A 1125 3.66 55.22 70.46
C THR A 1125 3.70 56.40 69.48
N LYS A 1126 4.21 56.22 68.25
CA LYS A 1126 4.28 57.30 67.23
C LYS A 1126 4.10 56.78 65.80
N PRO A 1127 3.47 57.56 64.90
CA PRO A 1127 3.28 57.16 63.49
C PRO A 1127 4.56 57.06 62.65
N ASP A 1128 5.61 57.84 62.96
CA ASP A 1128 6.84 57.83 62.16
C ASP A 1128 7.60 56.49 62.27
N ASP A 1129 7.49 55.81 63.41
CA ASP A 1129 8.17 54.54 63.68
C ASP A 1129 7.49 53.32 62.99
N GLN A 1130 6.40 53.54 62.23
CA GLN A 1130 5.74 52.52 61.40
C GLN A 1130 6.23 52.60 59.94
N ARG A 1131 6.19 53.79 59.34
CA ARG A 1131 6.59 54.02 57.94
C ARG A 1131 8.00 53.50 57.63
N ASP A 1132 8.95 53.71 58.55
CA ASP A 1132 10.35 53.36 58.34
C ASP A 1132 10.65 51.86 58.64
N LYS A 1133 9.60 51.01 58.66
CA LYS A 1133 9.64 49.54 58.74
C LYS A 1133 8.77 48.82 57.71
N GLU A 1134 7.99 49.54 56.91
CA GLU A 1134 7.08 48.96 55.90
C GLU A 1134 7.71 48.97 54.48
N VAL A 1135 9.01 49.29 54.36
CA VAL A 1135 9.69 49.60 53.07
C VAL A 1135 11.17 49.15 53.03
N ASP A 1136 11.64 48.34 53.98
CA ASP A 1136 13.02 47.78 54.05
C ASP A 1136 12.95 46.23 54.10
#